data_AF-A0A812LPC5-F1
#
_entry.id   AF-A0A812LPC5-F1
#
_cell.length_a   1.000
_cell.length_b   1.000
_cell.length_c   1.000
_cell.angle_alpha   90.00
_cell.angle_beta   90.00
_cell.angle_gamma   90.00
#
_symmetry.space_group_name_H-M   'P 1'
#
loop_
_entity.id
_entity.type
_entity.pdbx_description
1 polymer ?
#
loop_
_entity_poly.entity_id
_entity_poly.type
_entity_poly.pdbx_seq_one_letter_code
_entity_poly.pdbx_strand_id
1 'polypeptide(L)'
;MEVEGDHLCRRFAKIHPSEYPILSAEVVKELDLEVLEDASESVQGMTWLQSKEDQSGTFCVGCSVCAEMLAMGDKDIVANFGIRHVTGLKPKRLKQHQESAAHVAAVKRLLRPDEKVGQPLVRENTSPAAADFEAILAHLRKGGSMRQGIPGIAHFAKAKCMMFLLAESTKRLYRSWIRSSTTINLLRDERHARLLVRFRCADYRGVRGIGVLGQARVVQGTATNITEATMAVFREFCTTNHGAPELKDAGQVQFDATLFEHLRDTVHSLTVDAAGNEVAAGECMRSAKSECSRKSSQSAVRTTFGHMRAAKHRFESLGSPLSRLCLDWEACIGLLVRLLQERPAEPAGVYASATLEALDEEMMLQCALLADACDECIVLIRFFDAAEVDNAKIAQEVQRFCKRITQLFEEQLVWTTEGYTKQTLKFLEDTHHFLVRGSVLRSVGGPRAVTRRMKTVVLERMLAWTALAREVVAAEHPHFEVVSSFSCFDLRELGTLLQTVGNGSFPAALTQPLERLASTFHVDPVMLCAQFCDHGAVAAQRFKDTGCGNLEAWQHALQVTSSTSARSRHPACQLEVVLAEYAAMTSSDSIIERDFSRVKRILSDQQLHAGPGVESDTVLLAVADPEHDREVIQQARMLWSELYASSRKRQRPRFDRGVARPLKKLCRAEDVEEKPTETEFRKRRRADKDAEQAPEDSIVPADPANAWTSKHDKEVAFNKEKGLSRLFDALRSNTVRVSELPESLLEMAIAHFDKIEKNMQARERAESARSRAVARICPSEASLEGLSVWVPDELRSVLLDDAIERRGWDVTQELHTAKVLILRDLANLCDLHAVAAALNGAWVVTPHMTI
;
A
#
# COMPACT_ATOMS: atom_id res chain seq x y z
N MET A 1 -30.97 51.21 28.29
CA MET A 1 -31.69 50.11 27.62
C MET A 1 -31.11 50.00 26.22
N GLU A 2 -29.90 49.46 25.98
CA GLU A 2 -29.36 48.14 26.43
C GLU A 2 -30.39 47.03 26.11
N VAL A 3 -30.12 45.98 25.31
CA VAL A 3 -28.90 45.17 25.19
C VAL A 3 -28.68 44.63 23.76
N GLU A 4 -27.40 44.32 23.51
CA GLU A 4 -26.64 43.67 22.44
C GLU A 4 -27.22 42.44 21.71
N GLY A 5 -26.67 42.17 20.51
CA GLY A 5 -26.80 40.88 19.81
C GLY A 5 -26.33 40.87 18.35
N ASP A 6 -25.12 41.36 18.08
CA ASP A 6 -24.44 41.28 16.78
C ASP A 6 -23.90 39.85 16.53
N HIS A 7 -23.71 39.47 15.25
CA HIS A 7 -23.20 38.19 14.71
C HIS A 7 -24.22 37.21 14.06
N LEU A 8 -25.00 37.64 13.06
CA LEU A 8 -25.63 36.66 12.13
C LEU A 8 -25.89 37.17 10.69
N CYS A 9 -25.14 38.17 10.20
CA CYS A 9 -25.28 38.63 8.81
C CYS A 9 -23.93 38.70 8.08
N ARG A 10 -23.60 37.64 7.33
CA ARG A 10 -22.47 37.68 6.38
C ARG A 10 -22.89 38.52 5.16
N ARG A 11 -22.14 39.59 4.88
CA ARG A 11 -22.24 40.44 3.68
C ARG A 11 -22.39 39.58 2.41
N PHE A 12 -23.57 39.58 1.80
CA PHE A 12 -23.68 39.31 0.37
C PHE A 12 -23.21 40.57 -0.36
N ALA A 13 -22.22 40.44 -1.25
CA ALA A 13 -21.88 41.52 -2.16
C ALA A 13 -23.13 41.85 -3.00
N LYS A 14 -23.51 43.12 -3.08
CA LYS A 14 -24.59 43.55 -3.98
C LYS A 14 -24.15 43.20 -5.40
N ILE A 15 -24.82 42.24 -6.03
CA ILE A 15 -24.62 41.93 -7.45
C ILE A 15 -25.33 43.04 -8.22
N HIS A 16 -24.55 43.91 -8.83
CA HIS A 16 -25.07 44.94 -9.72
C HIS A 16 -25.05 44.39 -11.15
N PRO A 17 -26.19 44.37 -11.89
CA PRO A 17 -26.21 43.88 -13.26
C PRO A 17 -25.22 44.61 -14.20
N SER A 18 -24.88 45.87 -13.89
CA SER A 18 -23.84 46.64 -14.58
C SER A 18 -22.42 46.06 -14.48
N GLU A 19 -22.14 45.17 -13.52
CA GLU A 19 -20.87 44.43 -13.43
C GLU A 19 -20.76 43.32 -14.47
N TYR A 20 -21.86 42.99 -15.16
CA TYR A 20 -21.96 41.92 -16.13
C TYR A 20 -22.44 42.44 -17.50
N PRO A 21 -21.65 43.33 -18.14
CA PRO A 21 -22.03 43.93 -19.43
C PRO A 21 -21.97 42.90 -20.55
N ILE A 22 -22.79 43.07 -21.59
CA ILE A 22 -22.73 42.27 -22.82
C ILE A 22 -21.33 42.39 -23.45
N LEU A 23 -20.76 43.59 -23.50
CA LEU A 23 -19.39 43.86 -23.95
C LEU A 23 -18.40 43.74 -22.78
N SER A 24 -18.07 42.51 -22.39
CA SER A 24 -17.01 42.25 -21.40
C SER A 24 -15.61 42.46 -21.99
N ALA A 25 -14.59 42.63 -21.14
CA ALA A 25 -13.20 42.78 -21.61
C ALA A 25 -12.74 41.61 -22.50
N GLU A 26 -13.22 40.39 -22.22
CA GLU A 26 -12.96 39.18 -23.01
C GLU A 26 -13.68 39.19 -24.36
N VAL A 27 -14.89 39.76 -24.44
CA VAL A 27 -15.61 39.94 -25.71
C VAL A 27 -14.93 41.02 -26.56
N VAL A 28 -14.51 42.14 -25.95
CA VAL A 28 -13.85 43.26 -26.63
C VAL A 28 -12.52 42.85 -27.27
N LYS A 29 -11.72 42.01 -26.60
CA LYS A 29 -10.46 41.48 -27.15
C LYS A 29 -10.63 40.66 -28.44
N GLU A 30 -11.85 40.20 -28.67
CA GLU A 30 -12.19 39.17 -29.63
C GLU A 30 -13.03 39.71 -30.81
N LEU A 31 -13.35 41.01 -30.80
CA LEU A 31 -14.09 41.72 -31.85
C LEU A 31 -13.16 42.65 -32.64
N ASP A 32 -13.42 42.82 -33.94
CA ASP A 32 -12.72 43.81 -34.77
C ASP A 32 -13.17 45.23 -34.41
N LEU A 33 -12.27 46.21 -34.57
CA LEU A 33 -12.49 47.62 -34.20
C LEU A 33 -13.77 48.21 -34.81
N GLU A 34 -14.04 47.95 -36.10
CA GLU A 34 -15.22 48.45 -36.81
C GLU A 34 -16.54 47.97 -36.17
N VAL A 35 -16.58 46.72 -35.69
CA VAL A 35 -17.79 46.16 -35.05
C VAL A 35 -17.89 46.54 -33.59
N LEU A 36 -16.78 46.89 -32.96
CA LEU A 36 -16.78 47.46 -31.63
C LEU A 36 -17.44 48.85 -31.63
N GLU A 37 -17.19 49.67 -32.66
CA GLU A 37 -17.77 51.01 -32.82
C GLU A 37 -19.28 50.93 -33.06
N ASP A 38 -19.74 50.09 -34.00
CA ASP A 38 -21.17 49.88 -34.28
C ASP A 38 -21.94 49.22 -33.12
N ALA A 39 -21.33 48.24 -32.44
CA ALA A 39 -21.94 47.57 -31.28
C ALA A 39 -22.00 48.48 -30.04
N SER A 40 -21.03 49.39 -29.89
CA SER A 40 -21.02 50.34 -28.76
C SER A 40 -22.24 51.25 -28.78
N GLU A 41 -22.79 51.64 -29.93
CA GLU A 41 -24.00 52.48 -29.92
C GLU A 41 -25.28 51.71 -29.52
N SER A 42 -25.32 50.39 -29.74
CA SER A 42 -26.55 49.58 -29.60
C SER A 42 -26.67 48.76 -28.31
N VAL A 43 -25.56 48.30 -27.73
CA VAL A 43 -25.56 47.44 -26.52
C VAL A 43 -24.77 48.00 -25.34
N GLN A 44 -24.24 49.22 -25.44
CA GLN A 44 -23.51 49.87 -24.35
C GLN A 44 -24.41 50.13 -23.14
N GLY A 45 -23.95 49.69 -21.96
CA GLY A 45 -24.71 49.75 -20.72
C GLY A 45 -25.70 48.60 -20.52
N MET A 46 -25.90 47.71 -21.51
CA MET A 46 -26.73 46.52 -21.35
C MET A 46 -26.00 45.38 -20.64
N THR A 47 -26.74 44.59 -19.88
CA THR A 47 -26.25 43.41 -19.17
C THR A 47 -26.76 42.13 -19.83
N TRP A 48 -25.95 41.08 -19.84
CA TRP A 48 -26.41 39.75 -20.25
C TRP A 48 -27.20 39.04 -19.13
N LEU A 49 -27.09 39.51 -17.88
CA LEU A 49 -27.71 38.88 -16.73
C LEU A 49 -29.16 39.36 -16.58
N GLN A 50 -30.12 38.46 -16.76
CA GLN A 50 -31.54 38.78 -16.70
C GLN A 50 -32.27 37.85 -15.72
N SER A 51 -33.36 38.34 -15.14
CA SER A 51 -34.32 37.55 -14.39
C SER A 51 -35.61 37.32 -15.20
N LYS A 52 -36.18 36.13 -15.08
CA LYS A 52 -37.52 35.81 -15.60
C LYS A 52 -38.29 34.96 -14.59
N GLU A 53 -39.60 34.98 -14.69
CA GLU A 53 -40.48 34.06 -13.97
C GLU A 53 -40.77 32.86 -14.87
N ASP A 54 -40.61 31.64 -14.35
CA ASP A 54 -40.95 30.43 -15.10
C ASP A 54 -42.46 30.16 -15.09
N GLN A 55 -42.92 29.17 -15.86
CA GLN A 55 -44.34 28.81 -15.98
C GLN A 55 -44.98 28.35 -14.64
N SER A 56 -44.16 28.08 -13.61
CA SER A 56 -44.60 27.70 -12.27
C SER A 56 -44.65 28.86 -11.28
N GLY A 57 -44.38 30.10 -11.72
CA GLY A 57 -44.27 31.27 -10.85
C GLY A 57 -42.93 31.37 -10.11
N THR A 58 -41.93 30.55 -10.48
CA THR A 58 -40.63 30.53 -9.79
C THR A 58 -39.68 31.54 -10.42
N PHE A 59 -39.12 32.44 -9.59
CA PHE A 59 -38.11 33.41 -10.02
C PHE A 59 -36.81 32.72 -10.42
N CYS A 60 -36.32 33.05 -11.62
CA CYS A 60 -35.16 32.42 -12.23
C CYS A 60 -34.20 33.47 -12.79
N VAL A 61 -32.89 33.30 -12.57
CA VAL A 61 -31.85 34.19 -13.12
C VAL A 61 -30.97 33.44 -14.11
N GLY A 62 -30.59 34.09 -15.21
CA GLY A 62 -29.80 33.50 -16.28
C GLY A 62 -29.20 34.51 -17.25
N CYS A 63 -28.63 33.99 -18.34
CA CYS A 63 -28.04 34.78 -19.41
C CYS A 63 -29.02 34.89 -20.58
N SER A 64 -29.49 36.10 -20.85
CA SER A 64 -30.46 36.40 -21.91
C SER A 64 -29.87 36.10 -23.30
N VAL A 65 -28.65 36.57 -23.55
CA VAL A 65 -27.91 36.38 -24.81
C VAL A 65 -27.73 34.89 -25.12
N CYS A 66 -27.29 34.10 -24.14
CA CYS A 66 -27.11 32.67 -24.34
C CYS A 66 -28.47 31.95 -24.51
N ALA A 67 -29.51 32.36 -23.78
CA ALA A 67 -30.81 31.72 -23.84
C ALA A 67 -31.50 31.90 -25.21
N GLU A 68 -31.38 33.09 -25.81
CA GLU A 68 -31.96 33.42 -27.11
C GLU A 68 -31.24 32.68 -28.25
N MET A 69 -29.94 32.46 -28.11
CA MET A 69 -29.10 31.83 -29.15
C MET A 69 -29.07 30.29 -29.10
N LEU A 70 -29.61 29.66 -28.04
CA LEU A 70 -29.48 28.22 -27.75
C LEU A 70 -30.81 27.43 -27.82
N ALA A 71 -31.71 27.78 -28.76
CA ALA A 71 -33.00 27.09 -28.94
C ALA A 71 -32.91 25.59 -29.32
N MET A 72 -31.72 25.00 -29.52
CA MET A 72 -31.54 23.57 -29.83
C MET A 72 -30.64 22.86 -28.79
N GLY A 73 -31.30 22.19 -27.83
CA GLY A 73 -30.85 21.01 -27.07
C GLY A 73 -29.40 20.92 -26.58
N ASP A 74 -29.11 21.55 -25.44
CA ASP A 74 -28.47 21.01 -24.20
C ASP A 74 -27.80 22.20 -23.47
N LYS A 75 -28.35 22.62 -22.32
CA LYS A 75 -28.19 24.00 -21.79
C LYS A 75 -27.43 24.02 -20.45
N ASP A 76 -26.39 24.85 -20.33
CA ASP A 76 -25.77 25.19 -19.03
C ASP A 76 -26.76 25.96 -18.14
N ILE A 77 -26.63 25.84 -16.81
CA ILE A 77 -27.57 26.36 -15.81
C ILE A 77 -27.81 27.86 -15.99
N VAL A 78 -26.81 28.63 -16.43
CA VAL A 78 -26.94 30.08 -16.65
C VAL A 78 -27.70 30.37 -17.94
N ALA A 79 -27.40 29.65 -19.03
CA ALA A 79 -28.14 29.78 -20.30
C ALA A 79 -29.60 29.30 -20.20
N ASN A 80 -29.89 28.44 -19.23
CA ASN A 80 -31.23 27.89 -19.00
C ASN A 80 -32.14 28.77 -18.14
N PHE A 81 -31.64 29.87 -17.58
CA PHE A 81 -32.26 30.52 -16.43
C PHE A 81 -32.52 29.51 -15.29
N GLY A 82 -31.53 28.67 -14.99
CA GLY A 82 -31.63 27.60 -13.98
C GLY A 82 -31.24 28.03 -12.57
N ILE A 83 -30.83 29.28 -12.35
CA ILE A 83 -30.50 29.78 -11.00
C ILE A 83 -31.79 30.17 -10.29
N ARG A 84 -32.27 29.29 -9.41
CA ARG A 84 -33.55 29.42 -8.68
C ARG A 84 -33.42 29.90 -7.23
N HIS A 85 -32.21 29.85 -6.66
CA HIS A 85 -31.96 30.20 -5.25
C HIS A 85 -30.81 31.21 -5.12
N VAL A 86 -30.91 32.09 -4.11
CA VAL A 86 -29.90 33.12 -3.80
C VAL A 86 -28.50 32.51 -3.57
N THR A 87 -28.43 31.30 -2.99
CA THR A 87 -27.18 30.56 -2.79
C THR A 87 -26.49 30.15 -4.10
N GLY A 88 -27.24 30.06 -5.20
CA GLY A 88 -26.74 29.80 -6.55
C GLY A 88 -26.16 31.04 -7.24
N LEU A 89 -26.53 32.25 -6.79
CA LEU A 89 -26.16 33.54 -7.37
C LEU A 89 -24.79 34.02 -6.85
N LYS A 90 -23.72 33.32 -7.25
CA LYS A 90 -22.34 33.62 -6.80
C LYS A 90 -21.59 34.46 -7.85
N PRO A 91 -20.99 35.63 -7.51
CA PRO A 91 -20.27 36.48 -8.47
C PRO A 91 -19.20 35.74 -9.28
N LYS A 92 -18.45 34.83 -8.63
CA LYS A 92 -17.44 34.00 -9.29
C LYS A 92 -18.03 33.14 -10.42
N ARG A 93 -19.25 32.59 -10.25
CA ARG A 93 -19.91 31.79 -11.30
C ARG A 93 -20.36 32.64 -12.48
N LEU A 94 -20.90 33.82 -12.20
CA LEU A 94 -21.33 34.76 -13.23
C LEU A 94 -20.13 35.28 -14.05
N LYS A 95 -19.03 35.60 -13.37
CA LYS A 95 -17.78 36.01 -14.02
C LYS A 95 -17.18 34.88 -14.87
N GLN A 96 -17.17 33.65 -14.37
CA GLN A 96 -16.73 32.47 -15.13
C GLN A 96 -17.61 32.21 -16.37
N HIS A 97 -18.92 32.45 -16.28
CA HIS A 97 -19.82 32.36 -17.43
C HIS A 97 -19.50 33.44 -18.47
N GLN A 98 -19.34 34.70 -18.03
CA GLN A 98 -18.98 35.84 -18.90
C GLN A 98 -17.66 35.64 -19.64
N GLU A 99 -16.68 35.02 -18.99
CA GLU A 99 -15.37 34.71 -19.58
C GLU A 99 -15.39 33.40 -20.42
N SER A 100 -16.52 32.68 -20.45
CA SER A 100 -16.60 31.40 -21.16
C SER A 100 -16.66 31.60 -22.68
N ALA A 101 -15.98 30.72 -23.42
CA ALA A 101 -15.97 30.77 -24.89
C ALA A 101 -17.38 30.65 -25.50
N ALA A 102 -18.29 29.94 -24.83
CA ALA A 102 -19.69 29.81 -25.25
C ALA A 102 -20.44 31.14 -25.15
N HIS A 103 -20.23 31.89 -24.07
CA HIS A 103 -20.81 33.21 -23.90
C HIS A 103 -20.25 34.20 -24.91
N VAL A 104 -18.92 34.24 -25.08
CA VAL A 104 -18.26 35.11 -26.08
C VAL A 104 -18.77 34.82 -27.49
N ALA A 105 -18.94 33.55 -27.86
CA ALA A 105 -19.49 33.17 -29.16
C ALA A 105 -20.96 33.59 -29.33
N ALA A 106 -21.78 33.46 -28.28
CA ALA A 106 -23.19 33.89 -28.31
C ALA A 106 -23.29 35.41 -28.49
N VAL A 107 -22.45 36.19 -27.81
CA VAL A 107 -22.38 37.65 -27.96
C VAL A 107 -21.89 38.04 -29.35
N LYS A 108 -20.83 37.42 -29.87
CA LYS A 108 -20.34 37.68 -31.25
C LYS A 108 -21.43 37.50 -32.29
N ARG A 109 -22.23 36.44 -32.16
CA ARG A 109 -23.31 36.13 -33.09
C ARG A 109 -24.53 37.06 -32.90
N LEU A 110 -24.75 37.57 -31.69
CA LEU A 110 -25.76 38.62 -31.44
C LEU A 110 -25.38 39.91 -32.18
N LEU A 111 -24.09 40.25 -32.18
CA LEU A 111 -23.55 41.46 -32.82
C LEU A 111 -23.36 41.32 -34.34
N ARG A 112 -23.23 40.10 -34.86
CA ARG A 112 -23.10 39.80 -36.30
C ARG A 112 -24.04 38.65 -36.71
N PRO A 113 -25.32 38.94 -37.00
CA PRO A 113 -26.30 37.90 -37.37
C PRO A 113 -25.97 37.18 -38.69
N ASP A 114 -25.31 37.89 -39.62
CA ASP A 114 -25.11 37.45 -41.01
C ASP A 114 -23.78 36.71 -41.23
N GLU A 115 -22.85 36.81 -40.28
CA GLU A 115 -21.56 36.15 -40.35
C GLU A 115 -21.72 34.72 -39.79
N LYS A 116 -21.33 33.69 -40.56
CA LYS A 116 -21.28 32.29 -40.10
C LYS A 116 -20.16 32.11 -39.08
N VAL A 117 -20.16 32.89 -38.00
CA VAL A 117 -19.24 32.79 -36.88
C VAL A 117 -19.56 31.50 -36.15
N GLY A 118 -18.60 30.56 -36.22
CA GLY A 118 -18.47 29.38 -35.37
C GLY A 118 -19.77 28.73 -34.90
N GLN A 119 -20.16 27.61 -35.54
CA GLN A 119 -21.14 26.71 -34.96
C GLN A 119 -20.83 26.45 -33.47
N PRO A 120 -21.85 26.31 -32.61
CA PRO A 120 -21.65 26.07 -31.19
C PRO A 120 -20.65 24.95 -30.99
N LEU A 121 -19.79 25.06 -29.97
CA LEU A 121 -18.83 24.03 -29.56
C LEU A 121 -19.58 22.71 -29.31
N VAL A 122 -19.81 21.93 -30.37
CA VAL A 122 -20.32 20.57 -30.29
C VAL A 122 -19.26 19.79 -29.54
N ARG A 123 -19.66 19.20 -28.41
CA ARG A 123 -18.78 18.42 -27.54
C ARG A 123 -17.93 17.44 -28.34
N GLU A 124 -16.63 17.47 -28.09
CA GLU A 124 -15.63 16.53 -28.58
C GLU A 124 -16.08 15.09 -28.27
N ASN A 125 -16.47 14.34 -29.29
CA ASN A 125 -16.94 12.95 -29.18
C ASN A 125 -15.91 11.92 -29.65
N THR A 126 -14.62 12.29 -29.77
CA THR A 126 -13.57 11.31 -29.98
C THR A 126 -13.14 10.72 -28.64
N SER A 127 -12.98 9.38 -28.60
CA SER A 127 -12.19 8.74 -27.54
C SER A 127 -10.93 9.58 -27.31
N PRO A 128 -10.67 10.01 -26.06
CA PRO A 128 -9.56 10.91 -25.79
C PRO A 128 -8.26 10.38 -26.40
N ALA A 129 -7.37 11.29 -26.79
CA ALA A 129 -6.10 10.88 -27.37
C ALA A 129 -5.30 10.06 -26.34
N ALA A 130 -4.42 9.18 -26.81
CA ALA A 130 -3.51 8.46 -25.91
C ALA A 130 -2.75 9.44 -24.98
N ALA A 131 -2.30 10.57 -25.53
CA ALA A 131 -1.67 11.66 -24.78
C ALA A 131 -2.55 12.25 -23.65
N ASP A 132 -3.88 12.25 -23.80
CA ASP A 132 -4.80 12.76 -22.78
C ASP A 132 -4.88 11.77 -21.61
N PHE A 133 -4.92 10.47 -21.91
CA PHE A 133 -4.86 9.39 -20.92
C PHE A 133 -3.49 9.34 -20.22
N GLU A 134 -2.40 9.50 -20.96
CA GLU A 134 -1.03 9.63 -20.42
C GLU A 134 -0.94 10.80 -19.44
N ALA A 135 -1.52 11.95 -19.81
CA ALA A 135 -1.50 13.13 -18.97
C ALA A 135 -2.34 12.97 -17.70
N ILE A 136 -3.49 12.27 -17.77
CA ILE A 136 -4.26 11.91 -16.57
C ILE A 136 -3.46 10.99 -15.67
N LEU A 137 -2.86 9.93 -16.22
CA LEU A 137 -2.09 8.97 -15.45
C LEU A 137 -0.87 9.63 -14.79
N ALA A 138 -0.18 10.50 -15.52
CA ALA A 138 0.93 11.29 -15.01
C ALA A 138 0.49 12.30 -13.94
N HIS A 139 -0.68 12.94 -14.08
CA HIS A 139 -1.24 13.84 -13.08
C HIS A 139 -1.58 13.10 -11.79
N LEU A 140 -2.22 11.93 -11.89
CA LEU A 140 -2.56 11.08 -10.73
C LEU A 140 -1.32 10.59 -9.99
N ARG A 141 -0.32 10.08 -10.71
CA ARG A 141 0.94 9.60 -10.11
C ARG A 141 1.81 10.72 -9.51
N LYS A 142 1.50 11.99 -9.83
CA LYS A 142 2.08 13.19 -9.17
C LYS A 142 1.25 13.67 -7.98
N GLY A 143 0.16 13.00 -7.64
CA GLY A 143 -0.74 13.39 -6.55
C GLY A 143 -1.79 14.42 -6.93
N GLY A 144 -1.93 14.74 -8.21
CA GLY A 144 -2.87 15.71 -8.70
C GLY A 144 -4.33 15.33 -8.42
N SER A 145 -5.12 16.29 -7.92
CA SER A 145 -6.55 16.11 -7.72
C SER A 145 -7.32 16.22 -9.03
N MET A 146 -8.34 15.38 -9.21
CA MET A 146 -9.21 15.40 -10.38
C MET A 146 -10.37 16.41 -10.23
N ARG A 147 -10.62 16.95 -9.02
CA ARG A 147 -11.81 17.78 -8.72
C ARG A 147 -11.98 19.03 -9.59
N GLN A 148 -10.88 19.61 -10.05
CA GLN A 148 -10.90 20.82 -10.88
C GLN A 148 -10.86 20.50 -12.38
N GLY A 149 -10.88 19.21 -12.75
CA GLY A 149 -10.45 18.77 -14.07
C GLY A 149 -8.95 18.98 -14.26
N ILE A 150 -8.47 18.65 -15.45
CA ILE A 150 -7.10 18.93 -15.88
C ILE A 150 -7.18 19.97 -17.01
N PRO A 151 -6.63 21.19 -16.81
CA PRO A 151 -6.65 22.24 -17.82
C PRO A 151 -6.11 21.75 -19.17
N GLY A 152 -6.86 22.03 -20.24
CA GLY A 152 -6.49 21.62 -21.60
C GLY A 152 -6.77 20.15 -21.95
N ILE A 153 -7.22 19.32 -21.00
CA ILE A 153 -7.49 17.88 -21.23
C ILE A 153 -8.96 17.55 -21.00
N ALA A 154 -9.47 17.77 -19.78
CA ALA A 154 -10.82 17.37 -19.41
C ALA A 154 -11.34 18.11 -18.17
N HIS A 155 -12.61 18.50 -18.18
CA HIS A 155 -13.32 18.93 -16.97
C HIS A 155 -13.61 17.73 -16.05
N PHE A 156 -13.95 17.97 -14.77
CA PHE A 156 -14.11 16.95 -13.72
C PHE A 156 -14.83 15.65 -14.14
N ALA A 157 -16.02 15.76 -14.75
CA ALA A 157 -16.81 14.58 -15.15
C ALA A 157 -16.08 13.72 -16.19
N LYS A 158 -15.56 14.34 -17.27
CA LYS A 158 -14.78 13.66 -18.31
C LYS A 158 -13.49 13.06 -17.73
N ALA A 159 -12.81 13.80 -16.86
CA ALA A 159 -11.58 13.33 -16.19
C ALA A 159 -11.85 12.11 -15.28
N LYS A 160 -13.00 12.09 -14.60
CA LYS A 160 -13.46 10.95 -13.79
C LYS A 160 -13.75 9.71 -14.64
N CYS A 161 -14.44 9.86 -15.78
CA CYS A 161 -14.65 8.75 -16.73
C CYS A 161 -13.33 8.22 -17.29
N MET A 162 -12.40 9.10 -17.67
CA MET A 162 -11.09 8.68 -18.18
C MET A 162 -10.24 7.94 -17.13
N MET A 163 -10.26 8.39 -15.87
CA MET A 163 -9.61 7.69 -14.76
C MET A 163 -10.22 6.30 -14.54
N PHE A 164 -11.54 6.20 -14.51
CA PHE A 164 -12.24 4.92 -14.40
C PHE A 164 -11.83 3.97 -15.53
N LEU A 165 -11.78 4.44 -16.77
CA LEU A 165 -11.40 3.62 -17.93
C LEU A 165 -9.95 3.12 -17.87
N LEU A 166 -9.02 3.91 -17.33
CA LEU A 166 -7.66 3.46 -17.06
C LEU A 166 -7.65 2.34 -16.02
N ALA A 167 -8.40 2.52 -14.93
CA ALA A 167 -8.49 1.52 -13.87
C ALA A 167 -9.15 0.22 -14.36
N GLU A 168 -10.28 0.31 -15.05
CA GLU A 168 -10.98 -0.84 -15.62
C GLU A 168 -10.17 -1.53 -16.73
N SER A 169 -9.41 -0.80 -17.54
CA SER A 169 -8.49 -1.39 -18.51
C SER A 169 -7.37 -2.17 -17.83
N THR A 170 -6.80 -1.61 -16.77
CA THR A 170 -5.81 -2.30 -15.93
C THR A 170 -6.42 -3.58 -15.35
N LYS A 171 -7.65 -3.53 -14.81
CA LYS A 171 -8.37 -4.71 -14.34
C LYS A 171 -8.60 -5.72 -15.47
N ARG A 172 -9.03 -5.31 -16.67
CA ARG A 172 -9.23 -6.23 -17.82
C ARG A 172 -7.93 -6.92 -18.26
N LEU A 173 -6.80 -6.22 -18.26
CA LEU A 173 -5.47 -6.81 -18.47
C LEU A 173 -5.17 -7.86 -17.40
N TYR A 174 -5.32 -7.52 -16.13
CA TYR A 174 -5.07 -8.46 -15.02
C TYR A 174 -6.01 -9.67 -15.04
N ARG A 175 -7.30 -9.48 -15.38
CA ARG A 175 -8.25 -10.57 -15.56
C ARG A 175 -7.79 -11.52 -16.68
N SER A 176 -7.17 -11.00 -17.75
CA SER A 176 -6.64 -11.84 -18.82
C SER A 176 -5.50 -12.72 -18.34
N TRP A 177 -4.57 -12.18 -17.53
CA TRP A 177 -3.46 -12.93 -16.95
C TRP A 177 -3.97 -14.01 -15.99
N ILE A 178 -4.93 -13.66 -15.13
CA ILE A 178 -5.54 -14.61 -14.20
C ILE A 178 -6.23 -15.73 -14.98
N ARG A 179 -7.02 -15.45 -16.03
CA ARG A 179 -7.67 -16.51 -16.83
C ARG A 179 -6.69 -17.49 -17.48
N SER A 180 -5.50 -17.04 -17.84
CA SER A 180 -4.45 -17.89 -18.41
C SER A 180 -3.57 -18.56 -17.36
N SER A 181 -3.71 -18.18 -16.09
CA SER A 181 -2.86 -18.68 -15.02
C SER A 181 -3.27 -20.07 -14.56
N THR A 182 -2.29 -20.81 -14.06
CA THR A 182 -2.44 -22.16 -13.51
C THR A 182 -2.16 -22.18 -12.01
N THR A 183 -1.57 -21.11 -11.48
CA THR A 183 -1.37 -20.89 -10.05
C THR A 183 -1.40 -19.39 -9.75
N ILE A 184 -1.93 -19.06 -8.58
CA ILE A 184 -2.04 -17.71 -8.03
C ILE A 184 -1.53 -17.71 -6.59
N ASN A 185 -0.67 -16.75 -6.30
CA ASN A 185 -0.32 -16.34 -4.95
C ASN A 185 -0.98 -15.00 -4.63
N LEU A 186 -1.68 -14.92 -3.51
CA LEU A 186 -2.22 -13.66 -3.00
C LEU A 186 -1.24 -13.03 -2.04
N LEU A 187 -1.07 -11.71 -2.15
CA LEU A 187 -0.39 -10.94 -1.12
C LEU A 187 -1.41 -10.00 -0.50
N ARG A 188 -1.47 -9.96 0.83
CA ARG A 188 -2.48 -9.17 1.54
C ARG A 188 -1.91 -8.54 2.81
N ASP A 189 -2.32 -7.30 3.07
CA ASP A 189 -1.95 -6.56 4.28
C ASP A 189 -3.05 -5.52 4.60
N GLU A 190 -3.43 -5.44 5.88
CA GLU A 190 -4.35 -4.44 6.42
C GLU A 190 -3.57 -3.31 7.12
N ARG A 191 -3.69 -2.09 6.60
CA ARG A 191 -3.14 -0.90 7.25
C ARG A 191 -4.17 0.21 7.35
N HIS A 192 -4.35 0.71 8.57
CA HIS A 192 -5.19 1.87 8.86
C HIS A 192 -6.61 1.73 8.28
N ALA A 193 -7.24 0.58 8.53
CA ALA A 193 -8.57 0.23 8.06
C ALA A 193 -8.66 0.06 6.53
N ARG A 194 -7.55 -0.23 5.85
CA ARG A 194 -7.48 -0.50 4.41
C ARG A 194 -6.77 -1.81 4.15
N LEU A 195 -7.47 -2.71 3.49
CA LEU A 195 -6.92 -3.96 3.01
C LEU A 195 -6.52 -3.79 1.55
N LEU A 196 -5.24 -3.97 1.25
CA LEU A 196 -4.76 -4.04 -0.13
C LEU A 196 -4.52 -5.50 -0.50
N VAL A 197 -5.08 -5.94 -1.63
CA VAL A 197 -4.91 -7.31 -2.13
C VAL A 197 -4.18 -7.26 -3.47
N ARG A 198 -2.98 -7.85 -3.50
CA ARG A 198 -2.20 -8.08 -4.72
C ARG A 198 -2.24 -9.54 -5.10
N PHE A 199 -1.88 -9.81 -6.35
CA PHE A 199 -1.69 -11.15 -6.84
C PHE A 199 -0.36 -11.27 -7.58
N ARG A 200 0.20 -12.47 -7.53
CA ARG A 200 1.16 -12.99 -8.50
C ARG A 200 0.54 -14.24 -9.10
N CYS A 201 0.65 -14.40 -10.40
CA CYS A 201 0.16 -15.58 -11.08
C CYS A 201 1.17 -16.06 -12.11
N ALA A 202 1.10 -17.34 -12.46
CA ALA A 202 1.93 -17.90 -13.51
C ALA A 202 1.16 -18.93 -14.33
N ASP A 203 1.57 -19.12 -15.58
CA ASP A 203 1.10 -20.22 -16.44
C ASP A 203 2.11 -21.39 -16.44
N TYR A 204 1.79 -22.48 -17.15
CA TYR A 204 2.69 -23.63 -17.31
C TYR A 204 4.03 -23.31 -18.00
N ARG A 205 4.14 -22.17 -18.66
CA ARG A 205 5.42 -21.71 -19.25
C ARG A 205 6.25 -20.92 -18.24
N GLY A 206 5.76 -20.77 -17.02
CA GLY A 206 6.34 -19.92 -15.98
C GLY A 206 6.17 -18.43 -16.26
N VAL A 207 5.37 -18.02 -17.26
CA VAL A 207 5.15 -16.59 -17.58
C VAL A 207 4.39 -15.96 -16.42
N ARG A 208 5.02 -14.99 -15.78
CA ARG A 208 4.55 -14.40 -14.53
C ARG A 208 3.78 -13.11 -14.77
N GLY A 209 2.61 -13.00 -14.16
CA GLY A 209 1.84 -11.76 -14.04
C GLY A 209 1.86 -11.26 -12.59
N ILE A 210 2.02 -9.95 -12.39
CA ILE A 210 1.97 -9.32 -11.06
C ILE A 210 1.02 -8.13 -11.13
N GLY A 211 0.05 -8.09 -10.23
CA GLY A 211 -0.94 -7.02 -10.24
C GLY A 211 -1.62 -6.80 -8.90
N VAL A 212 -2.68 -6.00 -8.95
CA VAL A 212 -3.48 -5.59 -7.80
C VAL A 212 -4.92 -6.00 -8.10
N LEU A 213 -5.54 -6.77 -7.21
CA LEU A 213 -6.95 -7.14 -7.33
C LEU A 213 -7.85 -5.97 -6.91
N GLY A 214 -7.48 -5.29 -5.83
CA GLY A 214 -8.20 -4.10 -5.36
C GLY A 214 -7.87 -3.73 -3.93
N GLN A 215 -8.56 -2.68 -3.46
CA GLN A 215 -8.49 -2.22 -2.08
C GLN A 215 -9.90 -2.21 -1.47
N ALA A 216 -10.04 -2.72 -0.25
CA ALA A 216 -11.25 -2.61 0.55
C ALA A 216 -11.02 -1.82 1.84
N ARG A 217 -12.05 -1.15 2.33
CA ARG A 217 -12.04 -0.59 3.69
C ARG A 217 -12.48 -1.66 4.67
N VAL A 218 -11.71 -1.86 5.74
CA VAL A 218 -11.98 -2.86 6.77
C VAL A 218 -12.34 -2.14 8.07
N VAL A 219 -13.56 -2.38 8.56
CA VAL A 219 -14.09 -1.67 9.74
C VAL A 219 -13.38 -2.09 11.04
N GLN A 220 -12.98 -3.36 11.16
CA GLN A 220 -12.08 -3.87 12.20
C GLN A 220 -11.16 -4.93 11.60
N GLY A 221 -9.86 -4.89 11.89
CA GLY A 221 -8.88 -5.88 11.42
C GLY A 221 -9.01 -7.26 12.09
N THR A 222 -10.24 -7.76 12.30
CA THR A 222 -10.48 -9.14 12.75
C THR A 222 -10.29 -10.11 11.58
N ALA A 223 -9.96 -11.36 11.89
CA ALA A 223 -9.75 -12.39 10.87
C ALA A 223 -10.96 -12.55 9.91
N THR A 224 -12.17 -12.52 10.46
CA THR A 224 -13.42 -12.62 9.69
C THR A 224 -13.63 -11.44 8.76
N ASN A 225 -13.44 -10.21 9.25
CA ASN A 225 -13.63 -9.01 8.43
C ASN A 225 -12.58 -8.91 7.31
N ILE A 226 -11.34 -9.32 7.59
CA ILE A 226 -10.28 -9.40 6.58
C ILE A 226 -10.66 -10.43 5.49
N THR A 227 -11.21 -11.58 5.90
CA THR A 227 -11.71 -12.62 4.99
C THR A 227 -12.84 -12.08 4.10
N GLU A 228 -13.84 -11.43 4.68
CA GLU A 228 -14.98 -10.85 3.95
C GLU A 228 -14.53 -9.74 3.00
N ALA A 229 -13.64 -8.85 3.44
CA ALA A 229 -13.08 -7.80 2.61
C ALA A 229 -12.28 -8.38 1.43
N THR A 230 -11.51 -9.46 1.65
CA THR A 230 -10.81 -10.18 0.57
C THR A 230 -11.81 -10.72 -0.46
N MET A 231 -12.90 -11.35 0.00
CA MET A 231 -13.95 -11.88 -0.88
C MET A 231 -14.73 -10.78 -1.61
N ALA A 232 -14.94 -9.63 -0.98
CA ALA A 232 -15.54 -8.46 -1.63
C ALA A 232 -14.65 -7.94 -2.76
N VAL A 233 -13.33 -7.84 -2.52
CA VAL A 233 -12.35 -7.49 -3.56
C VAL A 233 -12.39 -8.48 -4.72
N PHE A 234 -12.53 -9.78 -4.47
CA PHE A 234 -12.63 -10.79 -5.52
C PHE A 234 -13.88 -10.58 -6.38
N ARG A 235 -15.04 -10.36 -5.75
CA ARG A 235 -16.31 -10.12 -6.44
C ARG A 235 -16.27 -8.85 -7.28
N GLU A 236 -15.75 -7.76 -6.71
CA GLU A 236 -15.58 -6.49 -7.41
C GLU A 236 -14.64 -6.65 -8.60
N PHE A 237 -13.48 -7.28 -8.39
CA PHE A 237 -12.53 -7.55 -9.46
C PHE A 237 -13.15 -8.39 -10.57
N CYS A 238 -13.96 -9.40 -10.26
CA CYS A 238 -14.64 -10.23 -11.27
C CYS A 238 -15.89 -9.57 -11.87
N THR A 239 -16.27 -8.35 -11.44
CA THR A 239 -17.38 -7.60 -12.02
C THR A 239 -16.87 -6.55 -13.00
N THR A 240 -17.16 -6.75 -14.28
CA THR A 240 -16.80 -5.79 -15.33
C THR A 240 -17.60 -4.50 -15.18
N ASN A 241 -16.93 -3.38 -15.45
CA ASN A 241 -17.53 -2.04 -15.40
C ASN A 241 -18.13 -1.64 -14.03
N HIS A 242 -17.72 -2.28 -12.93
CA HIS A 242 -18.22 -1.99 -11.59
C HIS A 242 -17.89 -0.55 -11.17
N GLY A 243 -18.89 0.21 -10.71
CA GLY A 243 -18.71 1.60 -10.25
C GLY A 243 -18.45 2.62 -11.37
N ALA A 244 -18.65 2.22 -12.63
CA ALA A 244 -18.38 3.07 -13.78
C ALA A 244 -19.25 4.35 -13.79
N PRO A 245 -18.64 5.55 -13.90
CA PRO A 245 -19.36 6.82 -13.81
C PRO A 245 -20.18 7.10 -15.06
N GLU A 246 -21.31 7.78 -14.90
CA GLU A 246 -22.16 8.28 -16.00
C GLU A 246 -22.68 7.19 -16.95
N LEU A 247 -22.77 5.93 -16.50
CA LEU A 247 -23.43 4.89 -17.31
C LEU A 247 -24.92 5.16 -17.44
N LYS A 248 -25.41 4.99 -18.66
CA LYS A 248 -26.84 5.11 -18.98
C LYS A 248 -27.58 3.77 -18.86
N ASP A 249 -26.87 2.65 -18.97
CA ASP A 249 -27.45 1.31 -18.97
C ASP A 249 -26.78 0.41 -17.93
N ALA A 250 -27.54 -0.01 -16.92
CA ALA A 250 -27.06 -0.91 -15.87
C ALA A 250 -26.68 -2.31 -16.42
N GLY A 251 -27.18 -2.70 -17.60
CA GLY A 251 -26.89 -3.98 -18.25
C GLY A 251 -25.45 -4.16 -18.73
N GLN A 252 -24.64 -3.08 -18.74
CA GLN A 252 -23.22 -3.13 -19.07
C GLN A 252 -22.33 -3.58 -17.90
N VAL A 253 -22.89 -3.75 -16.70
CA VAL A 253 -22.18 -4.30 -15.52
C VAL A 253 -22.42 -5.80 -15.45
N GLN A 254 -21.39 -6.62 -15.66
CA GLN A 254 -21.52 -8.08 -15.68
C GLN A 254 -20.53 -8.75 -14.72
N PHE A 255 -21.05 -9.61 -13.85
CA PHE A 255 -20.26 -10.49 -12.99
C PHE A 255 -19.80 -11.73 -13.77
N ASP A 256 -18.48 -11.95 -13.83
CA ASP A 256 -17.86 -13.11 -14.45
C ASP A 256 -17.70 -14.23 -13.41
N ALA A 257 -18.72 -15.10 -13.32
CA ALA A 257 -18.72 -16.23 -12.40
C ALA A 257 -17.62 -17.25 -12.71
N THR A 258 -17.27 -17.44 -13.99
CA THR A 258 -16.22 -18.38 -14.40
C THR A 258 -14.85 -17.91 -13.93
N LEU A 259 -14.54 -16.62 -14.09
CA LEU A 259 -13.33 -16.03 -13.56
C LEU A 259 -13.28 -16.09 -12.03
N PHE A 260 -14.42 -15.86 -11.37
CA PHE A 260 -14.49 -15.88 -9.91
C PHE A 260 -14.20 -17.28 -9.35
N GLU A 261 -14.80 -18.34 -9.92
CA GLU A 261 -14.49 -19.72 -9.51
C GLU A 261 -13.05 -20.09 -9.87
N HIS A 262 -12.56 -19.72 -11.05
CA HIS A 262 -11.16 -19.95 -11.42
C HIS A 262 -10.19 -19.27 -10.43
N LEU A 263 -10.45 -18.02 -10.03
CA LEU A 263 -9.65 -17.32 -9.03
C LEU A 263 -9.68 -18.04 -7.67
N ARG A 264 -10.81 -18.62 -7.28
CA ARG A 264 -10.92 -19.36 -6.01
C ARG A 264 -10.19 -20.70 -6.05
N ASP A 265 -10.28 -21.41 -7.17
CA ASP A 265 -9.72 -22.75 -7.33
C ASP A 265 -8.20 -22.71 -7.60
N THR A 266 -7.68 -21.59 -8.10
CA THR A 266 -6.29 -21.46 -8.57
C THR A 266 -5.39 -20.71 -7.57
N VAL A 267 -5.93 -20.22 -6.45
CA VAL A 267 -5.12 -19.65 -5.36
C VAL A 267 -4.49 -20.79 -4.56
N HIS A 268 -3.20 -21.02 -4.77
CA HIS A 268 -2.43 -22.07 -4.10
C HIS A 268 -1.62 -21.55 -2.92
N SER A 269 -1.32 -20.25 -2.88
CA SER A 269 -0.54 -19.62 -1.80
C SER A 269 -1.08 -18.25 -1.38
N LEU A 270 -0.79 -17.90 -0.12
CA LEU A 270 -1.13 -16.63 0.50
C LEU A 270 0.08 -16.14 1.30
N THR A 271 0.54 -14.93 0.99
CA THR A 271 1.60 -14.21 1.68
C THR A 271 0.98 -13.05 2.46
N VAL A 272 1.08 -13.11 3.78
CA VAL A 272 0.56 -12.10 4.72
C VAL A 272 1.60 -11.82 5.79
N ASP A 273 1.42 -10.71 6.51
CA ASP A 273 2.24 -10.44 7.69
C ASP A 273 2.00 -11.49 8.79
N ALA A 274 2.91 -11.53 9.77
CA ALA A 274 2.80 -12.46 10.90
C ALA A 274 1.75 -12.02 11.94
N ALA A 275 0.89 -11.02 11.65
CA ALA A 275 -0.13 -10.61 12.59
C ALA A 275 -1.17 -11.72 12.76
N GLY A 276 -1.54 -12.00 14.02
CA GLY A 276 -2.39 -13.15 14.33
C GLY A 276 -3.76 -13.15 13.62
N ASN A 277 -4.31 -11.98 13.29
CA ASN A 277 -5.58 -11.87 12.57
C ASN A 277 -5.43 -12.13 11.07
N GLU A 278 -4.29 -11.77 10.46
CA GLU A 278 -4.00 -12.04 9.05
C GLU A 278 -3.78 -13.54 8.80
N VAL A 279 -2.98 -14.18 9.66
CA VAL A 279 -2.76 -15.64 9.63
C VAL A 279 -4.09 -16.39 9.85
N ALA A 280 -4.87 -15.97 10.86
CA ALA A 280 -6.17 -16.57 11.14
C ALA A 280 -7.18 -16.39 9.99
N ALA A 281 -7.18 -15.23 9.32
CA ALA A 281 -8.00 -15.00 8.13
C ALA A 281 -7.59 -15.92 6.98
N GLY A 282 -6.30 -16.19 6.81
CA GLY A 282 -5.79 -17.18 5.87
C GLY A 282 -6.37 -18.58 6.13
N GLU A 283 -6.40 -19.01 7.39
CA GLU A 283 -7.01 -20.29 7.79
C GLU A 283 -8.53 -20.32 7.56
N CYS A 284 -9.23 -19.23 7.85
CA CYS A 284 -10.67 -19.10 7.58
C CYS A 284 -11.01 -19.28 6.09
N MET A 285 -10.14 -18.81 5.18
CA MET A 285 -10.32 -18.97 3.73
C MET A 285 -10.07 -20.40 3.24
N ARG A 286 -9.27 -21.21 3.95
CA ARG A 286 -8.99 -22.62 3.60
C ARG A 286 -10.09 -23.58 4.04
N SER A 287 -10.92 -23.22 5.02
CA SER A 287 -11.98 -24.09 5.54
C SER A 287 -13.22 -24.09 4.65
N ALA A 288 -13.64 -25.29 4.18
CA ALA A 288 -14.83 -25.49 3.36
C ALA A 288 -16.17 -25.06 4.04
N LYS A 289 -16.15 -24.70 5.33
CA LYS A 289 -17.34 -24.32 6.11
C LYS A 289 -17.63 -22.81 6.15
N SER A 290 -16.95 -21.99 5.34
CA SER A 290 -17.17 -20.53 5.26
C SER A 290 -18.47 -20.12 4.52
N GLU A 291 -19.59 -20.83 4.77
CA GLU A 291 -20.92 -20.49 4.25
C GLU A 291 -21.78 -19.68 5.25
N CYS A 292 -21.31 -19.48 6.48
CA CYS A 292 -22.14 -18.90 7.56
C CYS A 292 -22.28 -17.36 7.53
N SER A 293 -21.54 -16.65 6.68
CA SER A 293 -21.48 -15.16 6.71
C SER A 293 -22.46 -14.44 5.78
N ARG A 294 -23.41 -15.13 5.13
CA ARG A 294 -24.37 -14.48 4.19
C ARG A 294 -25.35 -13.46 4.81
N LYS A 295 -25.25 -13.11 6.10
CA LYS A 295 -26.10 -12.09 6.73
C LYS A 295 -25.36 -11.32 7.82
N SER A 296 -24.67 -10.25 7.46
CA SER A 296 -24.33 -9.19 8.42
C SER A 296 -24.25 -7.84 7.73
N SER A 297 -25.19 -6.97 8.07
CA SER A 297 -25.30 -5.59 7.61
C SER A 297 -25.07 -4.67 8.81
N GLN A 298 -23.85 -4.16 8.99
CA GLN A 298 -23.60 -2.81 9.54
C GLN A 298 -22.11 -2.50 9.68
N SER A 299 -21.70 -1.39 9.05
CA SER A 299 -20.40 -0.76 9.17
C SER A 299 -20.40 0.26 10.31
N ALA A 300 -19.95 -0.11 11.51
CA ALA A 300 -19.67 0.88 12.54
C ALA A 300 -18.73 0.35 13.61
N VAL A 301 -17.41 0.60 13.51
CA VAL A 301 -16.51 0.86 14.65
C VAL A 301 -15.34 1.76 14.20
N ARG A 302 -14.97 2.67 15.11
CA ARG A 302 -14.12 3.86 14.98
C ARG A 302 -12.62 3.63 15.17
N THR A 303 -11.87 4.57 14.60
CA THR A 303 -10.44 4.89 14.78
C THR A 303 -10.19 5.95 15.87
N THR A 304 -8.99 5.97 16.51
CA THR A 304 -8.09 7.17 16.55
C THR A 304 -6.67 7.00 17.16
N PHE A 305 -5.71 7.65 16.45
CA PHE A 305 -4.43 8.33 16.79
C PHE A 305 -3.14 7.64 17.31
N GLY A 306 -1.99 8.15 16.80
CA GLY A 306 -0.65 8.07 17.43
C GLY A 306 0.52 8.63 16.59
N HIS A 307 1.03 9.83 16.96
CA HIS A 307 2.17 10.53 16.36
C HIS A 307 3.56 9.87 16.59
N MET A 308 4.49 10.22 15.69
CA MET A 308 5.98 10.16 15.73
C MET A 308 6.63 9.21 16.77
N ARG A 309 6.63 7.91 16.48
CA ARG A 309 7.33 6.89 17.27
C ARG A 309 8.54 6.34 16.51
N ALA A 310 9.60 6.02 17.25
CA ALA A 310 10.46 4.90 16.88
C ALA A 310 9.59 3.64 16.84
N ALA A 311 9.58 2.95 15.71
CA ALA A 311 8.83 1.72 15.55
C ALA A 311 9.57 0.60 16.30
N LYS A 312 9.24 0.39 17.60
CA LYS A 312 9.82 -0.70 18.42
C LYS A 312 9.72 -2.09 17.77
N HIS A 313 8.81 -2.27 16.80
CA HIS A 313 8.63 -3.50 16.03
C HIS A 313 9.55 -3.62 14.80
N ARG A 314 10.34 -2.59 14.45
CA ARG A 314 11.28 -2.60 13.32
C ARG A 314 12.70 -2.53 13.83
N PHE A 315 13.43 -3.64 13.73
CA PHE A 315 14.82 -3.77 14.18
C PHE A 315 15.75 -2.70 13.54
N GLU A 316 15.51 -2.34 12.27
CA GLU A 316 16.25 -1.29 11.55
C GLU A 316 16.18 0.10 12.23
N SER A 317 15.11 0.39 12.98
CA SER A 317 14.91 1.70 13.63
C SER A 317 15.89 1.97 14.78
N LEU A 318 16.47 0.92 15.38
CA LEU A 318 17.48 1.03 16.44
C LEU A 318 18.90 0.76 15.93
N GLY A 319 19.04 0.03 14.82
CA GLY A 319 20.33 -0.29 14.22
C GLY A 319 21.11 0.92 13.69
N SER A 320 20.41 1.82 12.98
CA SER A 320 21.06 3.02 12.39
C SER A 320 21.58 4.01 13.46
N PRO A 321 20.81 4.35 14.52
CA PRO A 321 21.33 5.17 15.62
C PRO A 321 22.53 4.53 16.33
N LEU A 322 22.46 3.23 16.64
CA LEU A 322 23.54 2.52 17.32
C LEU A 322 24.83 2.49 16.47
N SER A 323 24.68 2.22 15.16
CA SER A 323 25.80 2.23 14.21
C SER A 323 26.51 3.58 14.16
N ARG A 324 25.75 4.68 14.07
CA ARG A 324 26.31 6.04 14.01
C ARG A 324 27.04 6.44 15.28
N LEU A 325 26.48 6.05 16.43
CA LEU A 325 27.10 6.26 17.74
C LEU A 325 28.44 5.52 17.85
N CYS A 326 28.55 4.30 17.33
CA CYS A 326 29.80 3.54 17.36
C CYS A 326 30.85 4.00 16.33
N LEU A 327 30.45 4.77 15.31
CA LEU A 327 31.37 5.36 14.32
C LEU A 327 32.05 6.63 14.84
N ASP A 328 31.35 7.40 15.67
CA ASP A 328 31.81 8.70 16.16
C ASP A 328 31.38 8.93 17.62
N TRP A 329 32.12 8.30 18.52
CA TRP A 329 31.91 8.42 19.97
C TRP A 329 32.16 9.84 20.47
N GLU A 330 33.12 10.56 19.88
CA GLU A 330 33.45 11.94 20.21
C GLU A 330 32.26 12.88 19.98
N ALA A 331 31.65 12.82 18.78
CA ALA A 331 30.49 13.64 18.46
C ALA A 331 29.28 13.26 19.34
N CYS A 332 29.10 11.97 19.64
CA CYS A 332 28.02 11.51 20.51
C CYS A 332 28.17 12.04 21.93
N ILE A 333 29.36 11.89 22.53
CA ILE A 333 29.66 12.39 23.87
C ILE A 333 29.49 13.92 23.89
N GLY A 334 29.99 14.63 22.88
CA GLY A 334 29.83 16.07 22.75
C GLY A 334 28.36 16.51 22.72
N LEU A 335 27.51 15.80 21.98
CA LEU A 335 26.07 16.04 21.95
C LEU A 335 25.42 15.79 23.32
N LEU A 336 25.75 14.69 23.99
CA LEU A 336 25.18 14.34 25.29
C LEU A 336 25.57 15.38 26.36
N VAL A 337 26.83 15.82 26.38
CA VAL A 337 27.31 16.88 27.28
C VAL A 337 26.56 18.18 27.03
N ARG A 338 26.34 18.53 25.75
CA ARG A 338 25.58 19.73 25.38
C ARG A 338 24.11 19.65 25.82
N LEU A 339 23.46 18.50 25.63
CA LEU A 339 22.08 18.27 26.08
C LEU A 339 21.96 18.35 27.61
N LEU A 340 22.94 17.82 28.33
CA LEU A 340 23.01 17.92 29.79
C LEU A 340 23.13 19.38 30.25
N GLN A 341 23.94 20.19 29.57
CA GLN A 341 24.16 21.60 29.91
C GLN A 341 22.99 22.50 29.53
N GLU A 342 22.47 22.35 28.32
CA GLU A 342 21.43 23.23 27.76
C GLU A 342 20.02 22.85 28.24
N ARG A 343 19.78 21.57 28.59
CA ARG A 343 18.43 21.05 28.90
C ARG A 343 18.36 20.16 30.15
N PRO A 344 18.95 20.55 31.30
CA PRO A 344 19.13 19.68 32.46
C PRO A 344 17.82 19.17 33.09
N ALA A 345 16.72 19.91 32.94
CA ALA A 345 15.41 19.57 33.50
C ALA A 345 14.47 18.86 32.50
N GLU A 346 14.82 18.79 31.22
CA GLU A 346 14.03 18.08 30.21
C GLU A 346 14.38 16.59 30.19
N PRO A 347 13.45 15.71 29.74
CA PRO A 347 13.73 14.29 29.60
C PRO A 347 15.02 14.01 28.80
N ALA A 348 15.29 14.79 27.76
CA ALA A 348 16.50 14.66 26.95
C ALA A 348 17.80 14.86 27.76
N GLY A 349 17.87 15.88 28.62
CA GLY A 349 19.03 16.11 29.49
C GLY A 349 19.15 15.07 30.60
N VAL A 350 18.03 14.58 31.13
CA VAL A 350 18.01 13.48 32.12
C VAL A 350 18.56 12.19 31.51
N TYR A 351 18.13 11.83 30.30
CA TYR A 351 18.66 10.66 29.58
C TYR A 351 20.12 10.84 29.17
N ALA A 352 20.53 12.07 28.80
CA ALA A 352 21.92 12.35 28.49
C ALA A 352 22.82 12.19 29.72
N SER A 353 22.39 12.69 30.89
CA SER A 353 23.09 12.48 32.17
C SER A 353 23.26 11.01 32.48
N ALA A 354 22.15 10.26 32.47
CA ALA A 354 22.16 8.83 32.79
C ALA A 354 23.04 8.04 31.82
N THR A 355 23.07 8.44 30.54
CA THR A 355 23.92 7.80 29.52
C THR A 355 25.40 8.08 29.78
N LEU A 356 25.78 9.35 30.01
CA LEU A 356 27.16 9.73 30.36
C LEU A 356 27.62 9.10 31.70
N GLU A 357 26.71 8.86 32.63
CA GLU A 357 26.94 8.13 33.88
C GLU A 357 27.10 6.62 33.67
N ALA A 358 26.45 6.05 32.66
CA ALA A 358 26.55 4.63 32.34
C ALA A 358 27.74 4.29 31.42
N LEU A 359 28.26 5.27 30.65
CA LEU A 359 29.34 5.02 29.71
C LEU A 359 30.63 4.55 30.41
N ASP A 360 31.08 3.36 30.02
CA ASP A 360 32.37 2.75 30.32
C ASP A 360 32.84 1.94 29.09
N GLU A 361 34.09 1.45 29.13
CA GLU A 361 34.69 0.72 28.02
C GLU A 361 33.94 -0.57 27.67
N GLU A 362 33.39 -1.25 28.68
CA GLU A 362 32.65 -2.51 28.49
C GLU A 362 31.35 -2.24 27.72
N MET A 363 30.59 -1.23 28.13
CA MET A 363 29.35 -0.81 27.48
C MET A 363 29.61 -0.35 26.05
N MET A 364 30.65 0.47 25.84
CA MET A 364 31.00 0.95 24.50
C MET A 364 31.37 -0.21 23.57
N LEU A 365 32.16 -1.16 24.07
CA LEU A 365 32.54 -2.35 23.31
C LEU A 365 31.34 -3.27 23.03
N GLN A 366 30.45 -3.44 24.01
CA GLN A 366 29.22 -4.21 23.84
C GLN A 366 28.29 -3.57 22.80
N CYS A 367 28.14 -2.25 22.81
CA CYS A 367 27.37 -1.51 21.81
C CYS A 367 27.93 -1.71 20.40
N ALA A 368 29.25 -1.70 20.25
CA ALA A 368 29.90 -1.90 18.97
C ALA A 368 29.69 -3.32 18.42
N LEU A 369 29.80 -4.35 19.27
CA LEU A 369 29.48 -5.74 18.90
C LEU A 369 28.03 -5.90 18.47
N LEU A 370 27.10 -5.26 19.18
CA LEU A 370 25.68 -5.24 18.81
C LEU A 370 25.44 -4.49 17.50
N ALA A 371 26.19 -3.42 17.21
CA ALA A 371 26.14 -2.72 15.93
C ALA A 371 26.63 -3.62 14.79
N ASP A 372 27.69 -4.40 15.01
CA ASP A 372 28.19 -5.37 14.04
C ASP A 372 27.18 -6.49 13.78
N ALA A 373 26.57 -7.04 14.82
CA ALA A 373 25.46 -7.99 14.69
C ALA A 373 24.25 -7.40 13.94
N CYS A 374 23.92 -6.14 14.24
CA CYS A 374 22.79 -5.46 13.62
C CYS A 374 23.00 -5.24 12.11
N ASP A 375 24.21 -4.88 11.68
CA ASP A 375 24.52 -4.73 10.26
C ASP A 375 24.36 -6.06 9.50
N GLU A 376 24.76 -7.18 10.10
CA GLU A 376 24.53 -8.51 9.53
C GLU A 376 23.04 -8.86 9.41
N CYS A 377 22.23 -8.55 10.43
CA CYS A 377 20.78 -8.71 10.36
C CYS A 377 20.17 -7.82 9.26
N ILE A 378 20.63 -6.57 9.13
CA ILE A 378 20.14 -5.63 8.10
C ILE A 378 20.46 -6.14 6.69
N VAL A 379 21.59 -6.83 6.48
CA VAL A 379 21.91 -7.44 5.19
C VAL A 379 20.83 -8.45 4.79
N LEU A 380 20.46 -9.35 5.71
CA LEU A 380 19.40 -10.33 5.46
C LEU A 380 18.02 -9.67 5.29
N ILE A 381 17.68 -8.68 6.13
CA ILE A 381 16.42 -7.93 6.03
C ILE A 381 16.31 -7.24 4.66
N ARG A 382 17.39 -6.59 4.19
CA ARG A 382 17.39 -5.91 2.88
C ARG A 382 17.21 -6.85 1.70
N PHE A 383 17.64 -8.10 1.84
CA PHE A 383 17.34 -9.13 0.84
C PHE A 383 15.83 -9.40 0.77
N PHE A 384 15.14 -9.50 1.91
CA PHE A 384 13.68 -9.68 1.95
C PHE A 384 12.88 -8.40 1.62
N ASP A 385 13.43 -7.21 1.83
CA ASP A 385 12.84 -5.91 1.45
C ASP A 385 12.90 -5.60 -0.05
N ALA A 386 13.60 -6.43 -0.83
CA ALA A 386 13.58 -6.33 -2.28
C ALA A 386 12.12 -6.40 -2.79
N ALA A 387 11.80 -5.61 -3.81
CA ALA A 387 10.45 -5.60 -4.39
C ALA A 387 10.06 -7.00 -4.90
N GLU A 388 11.07 -7.74 -5.34
CA GLU A 388 10.99 -9.15 -5.69
C GLU A 388 12.14 -9.91 -5.02
N VAL A 389 11.77 -10.93 -4.25
CA VAL A 389 12.70 -11.89 -3.66
C VAL A 389 12.66 -13.15 -4.52
N ASP A 390 13.83 -13.65 -4.89
CA ASP A 390 13.96 -14.92 -5.58
C ASP A 390 14.01 -16.05 -4.54
N ASN A 391 12.98 -16.90 -4.52
CA ASN A 391 12.85 -17.98 -3.54
C ASN A 391 14.03 -18.97 -3.59
N ALA A 392 14.68 -19.12 -4.76
CA ALA A 392 15.83 -20.00 -4.91
C ALA A 392 17.04 -19.55 -4.08
N LYS A 393 17.14 -18.26 -3.75
CA LYS A 393 18.28 -17.68 -3.02
C LYS A 393 18.07 -17.63 -1.50
N ILE A 394 16.83 -17.81 -1.03
CA ILE A 394 16.48 -17.64 0.38
C ILE A 394 17.31 -18.55 1.27
N ALA A 395 17.36 -19.85 0.96
CA ALA A 395 18.09 -20.81 1.78
C ALA A 395 19.59 -20.46 1.89
N GLN A 396 20.20 -20.06 0.78
CA GLN A 396 21.61 -19.68 0.72
C GLN A 396 21.89 -18.40 1.52
N GLU A 397 21.06 -17.36 1.38
CA GLU A 397 21.26 -16.09 2.11
C GLU A 397 21.03 -16.26 3.62
N VAL A 398 20.08 -17.11 4.03
CA VAL A 398 19.86 -17.47 5.43
C VAL A 398 21.06 -18.23 6.00
N GLN A 399 21.58 -19.23 5.27
CA GLN A 399 22.80 -19.95 5.67
C GLN A 399 24.01 -19.02 5.74
N ARG A 400 24.13 -18.10 4.78
CA ARG A 400 25.19 -17.09 4.75
C ARG A 400 25.13 -16.18 5.97
N PHE A 401 23.94 -15.74 6.37
CA PHE A 401 23.75 -14.99 7.61
C PHE A 401 24.23 -15.77 8.84
N CYS A 402 23.77 -17.02 9.02
CA CYS A 402 24.20 -17.88 10.13
C CYS A 402 25.71 -18.10 10.14
N LYS A 403 26.31 -18.37 8.98
CA LYS A 403 27.77 -18.52 8.84
C LYS A 403 28.50 -17.24 9.25
N ARG A 404 28.04 -16.07 8.81
CA ARG A 404 28.70 -14.79 9.09
C ARG A 404 28.67 -14.41 10.56
N ILE A 405 27.56 -14.65 11.27
CA ILE A 405 27.47 -14.38 12.71
C ILE A 405 28.34 -15.36 13.52
N THR A 406 28.40 -16.64 13.12
CA THR A 406 29.31 -17.63 13.70
C THR A 406 30.77 -17.22 13.51
N GLN A 407 31.17 -16.85 12.30
CA GLN A 407 32.53 -16.37 12.01
C GLN A 407 32.89 -15.12 12.82
N LEU A 408 31.97 -14.18 12.97
CA LEU A 408 32.23 -12.97 13.75
C LEU A 408 32.44 -13.26 15.24
N PHE A 409 31.57 -14.06 15.86
CA PHE A 409 31.52 -14.18 17.32
C PHE A 409 32.10 -15.49 17.86
N GLU A 410 31.86 -16.64 17.22
CA GLU A 410 32.44 -17.93 17.63
C GLU A 410 33.90 -18.04 17.19
N GLU A 411 34.21 -17.68 15.94
CA GLU A 411 35.59 -17.65 15.42
C GLU A 411 36.32 -16.32 15.76
N GLN A 412 35.65 -15.42 16.47
CA GLN A 412 36.20 -14.16 17.00
C GLN A 412 36.79 -13.20 15.94
N LEU A 413 36.39 -13.34 14.66
CA LEU A 413 36.86 -12.44 13.60
C LEU A 413 36.39 -10.99 13.80
N VAL A 414 35.42 -10.74 14.70
CA VAL A 414 34.94 -9.39 15.03
C VAL A 414 36.03 -8.45 15.56
N TRP A 415 37.13 -8.99 16.11
CA TRP A 415 38.23 -8.17 16.61
C TRP A 415 39.15 -7.61 15.53
N THR A 416 39.26 -8.30 14.39
CA THR A 416 40.20 -7.97 13.30
C THR A 416 39.49 -7.40 12.09
N THR A 417 38.27 -7.88 11.82
CA THR A 417 37.43 -7.46 10.70
C THR A 417 37.13 -5.97 10.78
N GLU A 418 37.17 -5.28 9.64
CA GLU A 418 36.73 -3.89 9.57
C GLU A 418 35.23 -3.77 9.93
N GLY A 419 34.93 -3.07 11.03
CA GLY A 419 33.58 -3.02 11.62
C GLY A 419 33.50 -1.99 12.74
N TYR A 420 32.33 -1.91 13.39
CA TYR A 420 32.09 -0.95 14.47
C TYR A 420 32.92 -1.29 15.70
N THR A 421 33.14 -2.58 15.99
CA THR A 421 34.03 -3.04 17.06
C THR A 421 35.46 -2.59 16.84
N LYS A 422 36.01 -2.72 15.63
CA LYS A 422 37.37 -2.25 15.32
C LYS A 422 37.49 -0.73 15.46
N GLN A 423 36.50 0.03 14.99
CA GLN A 423 36.48 1.49 15.13
C GLN A 423 36.38 1.94 16.59
N THR A 424 35.56 1.25 17.39
CA THR A 424 35.43 1.54 18.83
C THR A 424 36.71 1.15 19.60
N LEU A 425 37.36 0.05 19.24
CA LEU A 425 38.65 -0.31 19.81
C LEU A 425 39.71 0.77 19.54
N LYS A 426 39.78 1.26 18.30
CA LYS A 426 40.67 2.37 17.92
C LYS A 426 40.38 3.64 18.72
N PHE A 427 39.10 3.97 18.92
CA PHE A 427 38.71 5.10 19.76
C PHE A 427 39.20 4.95 21.22
N LEU A 428 39.07 3.74 21.78
CA LEU A 428 39.44 3.43 23.17
C LEU A 428 40.96 3.28 23.40
N GLU A 429 41.79 3.35 22.36
CA GLU A 429 43.26 3.39 22.49
C GLU A 429 43.74 4.69 23.16
N ASP A 430 43.02 5.79 22.89
CA ASP A 430 43.26 7.11 23.46
C ASP A 430 42.37 7.35 24.70
N THR A 431 42.85 8.19 25.62
CA THR A 431 42.06 8.61 26.79
C THR A 431 41.20 9.81 26.44
N HIS A 432 39.89 9.67 26.63
CA HIS A 432 38.89 10.70 26.36
C HIS A 432 38.26 11.18 27.65
N HIS A 433 38.15 12.50 27.83
CA HIS A 433 37.59 13.10 29.04
C HIS A 433 36.26 13.82 28.73
N PHE A 434 35.28 13.68 29.61
CA PHE A 434 34.01 14.39 29.48
C PHE A 434 33.39 14.73 30.84
N LEU A 435 32.55 15.77 30.85
CA LEU A 435 31.88 16.27 32.05
C LEU A 435 30.53 15.60 32.24
N VAL A 436 30.24 15.21 33.48
CA VAL A 436 28.97 14.66 33.93
C VAL A 436 28.34 15.61 34.95
N ARG A 437 27.08 15.35 35.32
CA ARG A 437 26.29 16.18 36.23
C ARG A 437 27.08 16.52 37.51
N GLY A 438 27.10 17.81 37.88
CA GLY A 438 27.89 18.31 39.00
C GLY A 438 29.35 18.63 38.67
N SER A 439 29.69 18.76 37.38
CA SER A 439 31.05 19.04 36.88
C SER A 439 32.06 17.94 37.23
N VAL A 440 31.57 16.71 37.43
CA VAL A 440 32.42 15.54 37.66
C VAL A 440 33.08 15.16 36.34
N LEU A 441 34.42 15.19 36.31
CA LEU A 441 35.20 14.75 35.16
C LEU A 441 35.26 13.22 35.15
N ARG A 442 34.82 12.60 34.06
CA ARG A 442 35.01 11.17 33.80
C ARG A 442 35.92 10.97 32.60
N SER A 443 36.51 9.79 32.52
CA SER A 443 37.34 9.38 31.40
C SER A 443 37.01 7.97 30.95
N VAL A 444 37.18 7.73 29.66
CA VAL A 444 37.15 6.39 29.03
C VAL A 444 38.36 6.22 28.13
N GLY A 445 38.82 4.98 27.96
CA GLY A 445 39.91 4.66 27.06
C GLY A 445 41.31 4.98 27.60
N GLY A 446 42.32 4.63 26.81
CA GLY A 446 43.73 4.76 27.14
C GLY A 446 44.48 3.44 27.13
N PRO A 447 45.81 3.47 27.40
CA PRO A 447 46.64 2.27 27.38
C PRO A 447 46.10 1.20 28.32
N ARG A 448 45.75 0.03 27.76
CA ARG A 448 45.20 -1.14 28.48
C ARG A 448 43.80 -0.95 29.09
N ALA A 449 43.04 0.08 28.67
CA ALA A 449 41.67 0.29 29.13
C ALA A 449 40.76 -0.91 28.77
N VAL A 450 40.90 -1.45 27.55
CA VAL A 450 40.21 -2.68 27.14
C VAL A 450 41.04 -3.91 27.52
N THR A 451 40.63 -4.59 28.60
CA THR A 451 41.32 -5.79 29.09
C THR A 451 40.91 -7.07 28.34
N ARG A 452 41.76 -8.10 28.37
CA ARG A 452 41.43 -9.43 27.83
C ARG A 452 40.16 -10.00 28.47
N ARG A 453 40.01 -9.84 29.80
CA ARG A 453 38.82 -10.26 30.55
C ARG A 453 37.55 -9.57 30.03
N MET A 454 37.62 -8.27 29.79
CA MET A 454 36.48 -7.51 29.25
C MET A 454 36.07 -8.04 27.87
N LYS A 455 37.04 -8.27 26.97
CA LYS A 455 36.78 -8.90 25.66
C LYS A 455 36.07 -10.25 25.80
N THR A 456 36.50 -11.10 26.73
CA THR A 456 35.85 -12.39 27.01
C THR A 456 34.39 -12.20 27.45
N VAL A 457 34.13 -11.33 28.43
CA VAL A 457 32.77 -11.13 28.99
C VAL A 457 31.79 -10.61 27.94
N VAL A 458 32.18 -9.61 27.13
CA VAL A 458 31.29 -9.08 26.08
C VAL A 458 31.08 -10.10 24.95
N LEU A 459 32.08 -10.95 24.69
CA LEU A 459 31.97 -12.01 23.69
C LEU A 459 31.04 -13.13 24.14
N GLU A 460 31.10 -13.56 25.41
CA GLU A 460 30.18 -14.57 25.98
C GLU A 460 28.70 -14.16 25.77
N ARG A 461 28.38 -12.88 25.94
CA ARG A 461 27.04 -12.34 25.65
C ARG A 461 26.68 -12.43 24.17
N MET A 462 27.64 -12.18 23.27
CA MET A 462 27.43 -12.32 21.82
C MET A 462 27.32 -13.78 21.38
N LEU A 463 27.98 -14.71 22.07
CA LEU A 463 27.81 -16.15 21.84
C LEU A 463 26.40 -16.60 22.22
N ALA A 464 25.88 -16.14 23.36
CA ALA A 464 24.49 -16.39 23.75
C ALA A 464 23.49 -15.81 22.72
N TRP A 465 23.75 -14.59 22.24
CA TRP A 465 22.96 -13.99 21.15
C TRP A 465 23.04 -14.81 19.85
N THR A 466 24.22 -15.27 19.45
CA THR A 466 24.44 -16.05 18.22
C THR A 466 23.69 -17.38 18.28
N ALA A 467 23.71 -18.05 19.43
CA ALA A 467 22.93 -19.27 19.66
C ALA A 467 21.42 -19.00 19.53
N LEU A 468 20.88 -17.96 20.17
CA LEU A 468 19.47 -17.59 20.02
C LEU A 468 19.10 -17.22 18.57
N ALA A 469 19.94 -16.45 17.88
CA ALA A 469 19.70 -16.05 16.50
C ALA A 469 19.58 -17.27 15.57
N ARG A 470 20.40 -18.31 15.78
CA ARG A 470 20.30 -19.57 15.03
C ARG A 470 19.01 -20.34 15.33
N GLU A 471 18.56 -20.37 16.58
CA GLU A 471 17.28 -21.00 16.95
C GLU A 471 16.09 -20.26 16.30
N VAL A 472 16.11 -18.93 16.29
CA VAL A 472 15.11 -18.11 15.60
C VAL A 472 15.14 -18.42 14.10
N VAL A 473 16.31 -18.43 13.46
CA VAL A 473 16.42 -18.76 12.03
C VAL A 473 15.91 -20.17 11.73
N ALA A 474 16.25 -21.16 12.56
CA ALA A 474 15.79 -22.53 12.39
C ALA A 474 14.26 -22.65 12.51
N ALA A 475 13.64 -21.82 13.35
CA ALA A 475 12.20 -21.73 13.50
C ALA A 475 11.52 -20.92 12.38
N GLU A 476 12.15 -19.85 11.87
CA GLU A 476 11.58 -18.93 10.86
C GLU A 476 11.83 -19.36 9.41
N HIS A 477 12.86 -20.15 9.16
CA HIS A 477 13.24 -20.65 7.85
C HIS A 477 13.64 -22.13 7.94
N PRO A 478 12.72 -23.02 8.35
CA PRO A 478 13.03 -24.42 8.43
C PRO A 478 13.35 -25.00 7.05
N HIS A 479 14.33 -25.90 7.02
CA HIS A 479 14.78 -26.57 5.79
C HIS A 479 13.69 -27.43 5.12
N PHE A 480 12.60 -27.74 5.82
CA PHE A 480 11.49 -28.55 5.34
C PHE A 480 10.33 -27.76 4.75
N GLU A 481 10.36 -26.42 4.77
CA GLU A 481 9.33 -25.61 4.11
C GLU A 481 9.45 -25.65 2.57
N VAL A 482 8.32 -25.46 1.88
CA VAL A 482 8.26 -25.47 0.40
C VAL A 482 9.20 -24.43 -0.18
N VAL A 483 9.22 -23.24 0.42
CA VAL A 483 10.08 -22.13 0.01
C VAL A 483 11.55 -22.54 0.01
N SER A 484 12.00 -23.20 1.07
CA SER A 484 13.37 -23.72 1.20
C SER A 484 13.70 -24.75 0.12
N SER A 485 12.70 -25.50 -0.34
CA SER A 485 12.86 -26.51 -1.39
C SER A 485 13.07 -25.90 -2.79
N PHE A 486 12.69 -24.63 -3.01
CA PHE A 486 13.01 -23.93 -4.26
C PHE A 486 14.50 -23.61 -4.43
N SER A 487 15.33 -23.83 -3.41
CA SER A 487 16.80 -23.67 -3.51
C SER A 487 17.42 -24.47 -4.66
N CYS A 488 16.81 -25.59 -5.08
CA CYS A 488 17.28 -26.35 -6.24
C CYS A 488 17.28 -25.54 -7.55
N PHE A 489 16.48 -24.47 -7.66
CA PHE A 489 16.43 -23.61 -8.85
C PHE A 489 17.56 -22.58 -8.93
N ASP A 490 18.47 -22.48 -7.93
CA ASP A 490 19.60 -21.56 -8.01
C ASP A 490 20.66 -22.05 -9.01
N LEU A 491 20.76 -21.34 -10.13
CA LEU A 491 21.62 -21.73 -11.25
C LEU A 491 23.11 -21.54 -10.96
N ARG A 492 23.47 -20.76 -9.93
CA ARG A 492 24.86 -20.59 -9.49
C ARG A 492 25.44 -21.90 -8.95
N GLU A 493 24.66 -22.62 -8.14
CA GLU A 493 25.06 -23.90 -7.57
C GLU A 493 24.81 -25.04 -8.54
N LEU A 494 23.67 -25.03 -9.26
CA LEU A 494 23.29 -26.08 -10.20
C LEU A 494 24.34 -26.26 -11.31
N GLY A 495 24.89 -25.18 -11.84
CA GLY A 495 25.91 -25.25 -12.89
C GLY A 495 27.19 -25.96 -12.46
N THR A 496 27.51 -25.96 -11.16
CA THR A 496 28.67 -26.68 -10.59
C THR A 496 28.30 -28.13 -10.29
N LEU A 497 27.11 -28.35 -9.72
CA LEU A 497 26.60 -29.69 -9.39
C LEU A 497 26.47 -30.56 -10.64
N LEU A 498 25.90 -30.03 -11.73
CA LEU A 498 25.75 -30.76 -12.99
C LEU A 498 27.10 -31.09 -13.67
N GLN A 499 28.17 -30.35 -13.36
CA GLN A 499 29.52 -30.64 -13.87
C GLN A 499 30.23 -31.71 -13.03
N THR A 500 29.99 -31.74 -11.72
CA THR A 500 30.61 -32.71 -10.80
C THR A 500 30.03 -34.12 -10.87
N VAL A 501 28.76 -34.23 -11.28
CA VAL A 501 28.07 -35.51 -11.36
C VAL A 501 28.14 -35.98 -12.81
N GLY A 502 29.00 -36.98 -13.10
CA GLY A 502 29.19 -37.51 -14.44
C GLY A 502 27.88 -38.00 -15.09
N ASN A 503 27.88 -38.17 -16.42
CA ASN A 503 26.73 -38.57 -17.23
C ASN A 503 26.03 -39.84 -16.69
N GLY A 504 25.07 -39.70 -15.77
CA GLY A 504 24.18 -40.79 -15.38
C GLY A 504 23.72 -40.84 -13.91
N SER A 505 24.36 -40.15 -12.96
CA SER A 505 23.84 -40.10 -11.58
C SER A 505 23.15 -38.77 -11.28
N PHE A 506 22.12 -38.82 -10.42
CA PHE A 506 21.38 -37.64 -9.99
C PHE A 506 22.07 -37.03 -8.75
N PRO A 507 22.31 -35.71 -8.68
CA PRO A 507 22.95 -35.10 -7.51
C PRO A 507 22.10 -35.32 -6.25
N ALA A 508 22.65 -36.02 -5.24
CA ALA A 508 21.93 -36.33 -3.99
C ALA A 508 21.40 -35.07 -3.27
N ALA A 509 22.10 -33.94 -3.41
CA ALA A 509 21.71 -32.65 -2.85
C ALA A 509 20.38 -32.10 -3.44
N LEU A 510 20.00 -32.51 -4.65
CA LEU A 510 18.77 -32.05 -5.31
C LEU A 510 17.59 -32.98 -5.08
N THR A 511 17.83 -34.23 -4.64
CA THR A 511 16.79 -35.26 -4.50
C THR A 511 15.73 -34.84 -3.49
N GLN A 512 16.14 -34.48 -2.27
CA GLN A 512 15.19 -34.15 -1.21
C GLN A 512 14.36 -32.89 -1.52
N PRO A 513 14.93 -31.76 -1.99
CA PRO A 513 14.13 -30.61 -2.42
C PRO A 513 13.10 -30.96 -3.49
N LEU A 514 13.48 -31.74 -4.52
CA LEU A 514 12.57 -32.09 -5.61
C LEU A 514 11.51 -33.11 -5.21
N GLU A 515 11.82 -34.06 -4.33
CA GLU A 515 10.83 -34.99 -3.77
C GLU A 515 9.77 -34.27 -2.92
N ARG A 516 10.17 -33.21 -2.19
CA ARG A 516 9.25 -32.36 -1.43
C ARG A 516 8.37 -31.54 -2.36
N LEU A 517 8.96 -30.85 -3.36
CA LEU A 517 8.20 -30.13 -4.37
C LEU A 517 7.22 -31.06 -5.11
N ALA A 518 7.66 -32.28 -5.45
CA ALA A 518 6.81 -33.27 -6.09
C ALA A 518 5.63 -33.70 -5.21
N SER A 519 5.90 -33.91 -3.92
CA SER A 519 4.88 -34.25 -2.92
C SER A 519 3.87 -33.12 -2.73
N THR A 520 4.33 -31.88 -2.56
CA THR A 520 3.50 -30.69 -2.35
C THR A 520 2.61 -30.40 -3.55
N PHE A 521 3.15 -30.48 -4.78
CA PHE A 521 2.43 -30.14 -6.01
C PHE A 521 1.80 -31.33 -6.73
N HIS A 522 1.81 -32.50 -6.08
CA HIS A 522 1.19 -33.73 -6.58
C HIS A 522 1.67 -34.13 -7.99
N VAL A 523 2.97 -33.95 -8.25
CA VAL A 523 3.61 -34.36 -9.51
C VAL A 523 4.44 -35.64 -9.30
N ASP A 524 4.71 -36.36 -10.39
CA ASP A 524 5.53 -37.58 -10.32
C ASP A 524 7.00 -37.23 -10.02
N PRO A 525 7.59 -37.71 -8.91
CA PRO A 525 8.93 -37.30 -8.48
C PRO A 525 10.04 -37.81 -9.42
N VAL A 526 9.87 -39.00 -10.00
CA VAL A 526 10.87 -39.59 -10.91
C VAL A 526 10.93 -38.82 -12.21
N MET A 527 9.75 -38.54 -12.77
CA MET A 527 9.60 -37.73 -13.97
C MET A 527 10.05 -36.29 -13.71
N LEU A 528 9.71 -35.68 -12.59
CA LEU A 528 10.17 -34.33 -12.24
C LEU A 528 11.70 -34.25 -12.23
N CYS A 529 12.38 -35.17 -11.54
CA CYS A 529 13.85 -35.20 -11.50
C CYS A 529 14.47 -35.32 -12.91
N ALA A 530 13.94 -36.21 -13.75
CA ALA A 530 14.41 -36.38 -15.11
C ALA A 530 14.24 -35.09 -15.95
N GLN A 531 13.05 -34.49 -15.89
CA GLN A 531 12.74 -33.25 -16.62
C GLN A 531 13.56 -32.05 -16.11
N PHE A 532 13.77 -31.97 -14.79
CA PHE A 532 14.56 -30.94 -14.15
C PHE A 532 16.02 -30.96 -14.62
N CYS A 533 16.66 -32.13 -14.69
CA CYS A 533 18.02 -32.26 -15.21
C CYS A 533 18.12 -31.88 -16.69
N ASP A 534 17.19 -32.36 -17.51
CA ASP A 534 17.16 -32.12 -18.95
C ASP A 534 17.09 -30.61 -19.27
N HIS A 535 16.20 -29.89 -18.59
CA HIS A 535 16.02 -28.45 -18.80
C HIS A 535 17.05 -27.61 -18.03
N GLY A 536 17.54 -28.10 -16.90
CA GLY A 536 18.50 -27.40 -16.03
C GLY A 536 19.83 -27.11 -16.71
N ALA A 537 20.30 -27.99 -17.60
CA ALA A 537 21.51 -27.74 -18.38
C ALA A 537 21.34 -26.52 -19.33
N VAL A 538 20.20 -26.41 -19.99
CA VAL A 538 19.87 -25.28 -20.89
C VAL A 538 19.71 -23.99 -20.08
N ALA A 539 19.02 -24.05 -18.95
CA ALA A 539 18.85 -22.90 -18.06
C ALA A 539 20.20 -22.41 -17.51
N ALA A 540 21.04 -23.32 -17.01
CA ALA A 540 22.37 -22.98 -16.49
C ALA A 540 23.28 -22.36 -17.57
N GLN A 541 23.22 -22.86 -18.80
CA GLN A 541 23.96 -22.28 -19.91
C GLN A 541 23.47 -20.86 -20.23
N ARG A 542 22.15 -20.66 -20.35
CA ARG A 542 21.56 -19.33 -20.59
C ARG A 542 21.94 -18.34 -19.51
N PHE A 543 21.88 -18.75 -18.24
CA PHE A 543 22.27 -17.94 -17.09
C PHE A 543 23.74 -17.50 -17.17
N LYS A 544 24.66 -18.42 -17.54
CA LYS A 544 26.08 -18.10 -17.73
C LYS A 544 26.31 -17.13 -18.89
N ASP A 545 25.59 -17.31 -19.99
CA ASP A 545 25.79 -16.52 -21.21
C ASP A 545 25.23 -15.10 -21.13
N THR A 546 24.10 -14.90 -20.44
CA THR A 546 23.41 -13.59 -20.41
C THR A 546 23.38 -12.91 -19.05
N GLY A 547 23.71 -13.61 -17.96
CA GLY A 547 23.61 -13.07 -16.60
C GLY A 547 22.18 -12.72 -16.17
N CYS A 548 21.18 -13.38 -16.78
CA CYS A 548 19.76 -13.15 -16.47
C CYS A 548 19.36 -13.70 -15.09
N GLY A 549 18.12 -13.45 -14.65
CA GLY A 549 17.60 -14.05 -13.41
C GLY A 549 17.44 -15.57 -13.52
N ASN A 550 17.34 -16.26 -12.36
CA ASN A 550 17.10 -17.71 -12.30
C ASN A 550 15.82 -18.09 -13.05
N LEU A 551 14.70 -17.45 -12.69
CA LEU A 551 13.40 -17.69 -13.34
C LEU A 551 13.44 -17.44 -14.85
N GLU A 552 14.07 -16.35 -15.31
CA GLU A 552 14.17 -16.02 -16.73
C GLU A 552 14.94 -17.09 -17.52
N ALA A 553 16.02 -17.62 -16.95
CA ALA A 553 16.76 -18.71 -17.55
C ALA A 553 15.95 -20.01 -17.66
N TRP A 554 15.15 -20.35 -16.64
CA TRP A 554 14.26 -21.51 -16.67
C TRP A 554 13.09 -21.34 -17.66
N GLN A 555 12.50 -20.14 -17.73
CA GLN A 555 11.49 -19.80 -18.74
C GLN A 555 12.07 -19.94 -20.17
N HIS A 556 13.30 -19.47 -20.38
CA HIS A 556 14.00 -19.62 -21.64
C HIS A 556 14.19 -21.09 -22.01
N ALA A 557 14.61 -21.94 -21.05
CA ALA A 557 14.77 -23.37 -21.28
C ALA A 557 13.45 -24.02 -21.75
N LEU A 558 12.33 -23.75 -21.07
CA LEU A 558 11.01 -24.24 -21.51
C LEU A 558 10.59 -23.69 -22.87
N GLN A 559 10.91 -22.42 -23.15
CA GLN A 559 10.54 -21.79 -24.42
C GLN A 559 11.28 -22.42 -25.60
N VAL A 560 12.58 -22.69 -25.47
CA VAL A 560 13.38 -23.31 -26.53
C VAL A 560 12.96 -24.77 -26.77
N THR A 561 12.50 -25.47 -25.74
CA THR A 561 12.01 -26.86 -25.84
C THR A 561 10.50 -26.99 -26.12
N SER A 562 9.81 -25.89 -26.41
CA SER A 562 8.34 -25.85 -26.53
C SER A 562 7.74 -26.42 -27.83
N SER A 563 8.53 -26.58 -28.90
CA SER A 563 8.02 -27.13 -30.16
C SER A 563 7.58 -28.60 -29.99
N THR A 564 6.57 -29.05 -30.74
CA THR A 564 6.04 -30.42 -30.60
C THR A 564 7.11 -31.51 -30.73
N SER A 565 8.07 -31.33 -31.66
CA SER A 565 9.22 -32.24 -31.85
C SER A 565 10.28 -32.12 -30.76
N ALA A 566 10.41 -30.95 -30.13
CA ALA A 566 11.28 -30.78 -28.97
C ALA A 566 10.63 -31.41 -27.72
N ARG A 567 9.34 -31.18 -27.47
CA ARG A 567 8.59 -31.75 -26.33
C ARG A 567 8.52 -33.27 -26.34
N SER A 568 8.56 -33.91 -27.50
CA SER A 568 8.66 -35.38 -27.57
C SER A 568 10.02 -35.90 -27.12
N ARG A 569 11.08 -35.09 -27.23
CA ARG A 569 12.45 -35.43 -26.82
C ARG A 569 12.79 -34.92 -25.41
N HIS A 570 12.16 -33.82 -25.03
CA HIS A 570 12.34 -33.08 -23.78
C HIS A 570 10.97 -32.85 -23.12
N PRO A 571 10.35 -33.90 -22.54
CA PRO A 571 9.11 -33.75 -21.79
C PRO A 571 9.29 -32.74 -20.65
N ALA A 572 8.26 -31.96 -20.32
CA ALA A 572 8.34 -30.98 -19.23
C ALA A 572 7.07 -30.89 -18.39
N CYS A 573 6.10 -31.80 -18.57
CA CYS A 573 4.78 -31.68 -17.96
C CYS A 573 4.77 -31.57 -16.42
N GLN A 574 5.74 -32.20 -15.72
CA GLN A 574 5.85 -32.10 -14.26
C GLN A 574 6.65 -30.85 -13.87
N LEU A 575 7.71 -30.53 -14.61
CA LEU A 575 8.52 -29.33 -14.39
C LEU A 575 7.72 -28.03 -14.62
N GLU A 576 6.85 -28.01 -15.62
CA GLU A 576 5.97 -26.87 -15.94
C GLU A 576 5.05 -26.51 -14.76
N VAL A 577 4.52 -27.51 -14.06
CA VAL A 577 3.70 -27.30 -12.85
C VAL A 577 4.55 -26.67 -11.74
N VAL A 578 5.70 -27.28 -11.41
CA VAL A 578 6.56 -26.81 -10.32
C VAL A 578 7.16 -25.43 -10.63
N LEU A 579 7.50 -25.15 -11.89
CA LEU A 579 8.05 -23.86 -12.30
C LEU A 579 6.99 -22.76 -12.26
N ALA A 580 5.74 -23.07 -12.60
CA ALA A 580 4.63 -22.13 -12.43
C ALA A 580 4.50 -21.71 -10.95
N GLU A 581 4.58 -22.66 -10.02
CA GLU A 581 4.54 -22.39 -8.58
C GLU A 581 5.74 -21.55 -8.12
N TYR A 582 6.95 -21.89 -8.57
CA TYR A 582 8.14 -21.10 -8.30
C TYR A 582 8.00 -19.64 -8.79
N ALA A 583 7.39 -19.44 -9.96
CA ALA A 583 7.17 -18.13 -10.54
C ALA A 583 6.11 -17.30 -9.80
N ALA A 584 5.07 -17.94 -9.27
CA ALA A 584 3.96 -17.26 -8.59
C ALA A 584 4.22 -17.02 -7.09
N MET A 585 4.77 -18.01 -6.37
CA MET A 585 4.97 -17.95 -4.92
C MET A 585 5.95 -16.84 -4.52
N THR A 586 5.67 -16.15 -3.42
CA THR A 586 6.61 -15.17 -2.82
C THR A 586 6.67 -15.34 -1.31
N SER A 587 7.86 -15.14 -0.76
CA SER A 587 8.11 -15.21 0.69
C SER A 587 8.22 -13.84 1.35
N SER A 588 7.88 -12.78 0.62
CA SER A 588 7.91 -11.40 1.11
C SER A 588 6.67 -10.63 0.64
N ASP A 589 6.09 -9.88 1.57
CA ASP A 589 4.99 -8.94 1.39
C ASP A 589 5.49 -7.47 1.28
N SER A 590 6.81 -7.25 1.26
CA SER A 590 7.43 -5.92 1.28
C SER A 590 6.94 -5.00 0.15
N ILE A 591 6.51 -5.57 -0.98
CA ILE A 591 5.92 -4.81 -2.08
C ILE A 591 4.65 -4.06 -1.65
N ILE A 592 3.82 -4.65 -0.78
CA ILE A 592 2.61 -4.02 -0.25
C ILE A 592 2.97 -2.88 0.70
N GLU A 593 3.97 -3.06 1.56
CA GLU A 593 4.48 -1.97 2.41
C GLU A 593 4.91 -0.75 1.59
N ARG A 594 5.60 -1.01 0.49
CA ARG A 594 6.09 0.01 -0.44
C ARG A 594 4.94 0.69 -1.16
N ASP A 595 3.91 -0.06 -1.52
CA ASP A 595 2.68 0.47 -2.11
C ASP A 595 1.92 1.38 -1.15
N PHE A 596 1.70 0.97 0.10
CA PHE A 596 1.09 1.84 1.11
C PHE A 596 1.91 3.13 1.32
N SER A 597 3.25 3.01 1.34
CA SER A 597 4.15 4.16 1.45
C SER A 597 4.09 5.07 0.22
N ARG A 598 3.97 4.49 -0.98
CA ARG A 598 3.81 5.20 -2.25
C ARG A 598 2.46 5.92 -2.30
N VAL A 599 1.38 5.23 -1.96
CA VAL A 599 0.02 5.78 -1.88
C VAL A 599 -0.05 6.94 -0.89
N LYS A 600 0.48 6.78 0.33
CA LYS A 600 0.52 7.82 1.35
C LYS A 600 1.33 9.07 0.93
N ARG A 601 2.39 8.87 0.14
CA ARG A 601 3.23 9.96 -0.37
C ARG A 601 2.59 10.71 -1.54
N ILE A 602 1.86 10.00 -2.39
CA ILE A 602 1.29 10.56 -3.63
C ILE A 602 -0.11 11.14 -3.35
N LEU A 603 -0.95 10.47 -2.58
CA LEU A 603 -2.33 10.86 -2.36
C LEU A 603 -2.47 11.68 -1.08
N SER A 604 -3.16 12.81 -1.20
CA SER A 604 -3.57 13.61 -0.03
C SER A 604 -4.59 12.87 0.83
N ASP A 605 -4.69 13.22 2.11
CA ASP A 605 -5.72 12.70 3.01
C ASP A 605 -7.11 12.85 2.40
N GLN A 606 -7.39 13.97 1.72
CA GLN A 606 -8.69 14.17 1.06
C GLN A 606 -8.96 13.19 -0.10
N GLN A 607 -7.92 12.75 -0.83
CA GLN A 607 -8.06 11.72 -1.87
C GLN A 607 -8.25 10.33 -1.26
N LEU A 608 -7.60 10.06 -0.13
CA LEU A 608 -7.73 8.82 0.65
C LEU A 608 -9.07 8.69 1.40
N HIS A 609 -9.88 9.75 1.43
CA HIS A 609 -11.25 9.76 1.95
C HIS A 609 -12.30 9.96 0.83
N ALA A 610 -11.93 9.73 -0.43
CA ALA A 610 -12.88 9.71 -1.54
C ALA A 610 -13.91 8.57 -1.37
N GLY A 611 -14.94 8.52 -2.23
CA GLY A 611 -15.85 7.38 -2.25
C GLY A 611 -15.08 6.07 -2.51
N PRO A 612 -15.48 4.92 -1.92
CA PRO A 612 -14.69 3.69 -1.94
C PRO A 612 -14.18 3.26 -3.32
N GLY A 613 -15.04 3.30 -4.36
CA GLY A 613 -14.62 2.96 -5.73
C GLY A 613 -13.60 3.91 -6.34
N VAL A 614 -13.74 5.22 -6.08
CA VAL A 614 -12.78 6.25 -6.56
C VAL A 614 -11.44 6.10 -5.86
N GLU A 615 -11.45 5.82 -4.56
CA GLU A 615 -10.23 5.53 -3.80
C GLU A 615 -9.52 4.28 -4.34
N SER A 616 -10.26 3.18 -4.53
CA SER A 616 -9.75 1.92 -5.09
C SER A 616 -9.11 2.12 -6.48
N ASP A 617 -9.79 2.80 -7.41
CA ASP A 617 -9.27 3.08 -8.75
C ASP A 617 -8.03 3.98 -8.71
N THR A 618 -8.02 5.00 -7.82
CA THR A 618 -6.87 5.90 -7.68
C THR A 618 -5.66 5.15 -7.14
N VAL A 619 -5.86 4.28 -6.15
CA VAL A 619 -4.81 3.46 -5.55
C VAL A 619 -4.27 2.47 -6.57
N LEU A 620 -5.14 1.75 -7.28
CA LEU A 620 -4.76 0.84 -8.38
C LEU A 620 -3.84 1.53 -9.39
N LEU A 621 -4.22 2.69 -9.91
CA LEU A 621 -3.42 3.43 -10.89
C LEU A 621 -2.13 4.02 -10.33
N ALA A 622 -2.12 4.35 -9.04
CA ALA A 622 -0.93 4.84 -8.35
C ALA A 622 0.13 3.74 -8.19
N VAL A 623 -0.27 2.48 -8.01
CA VAL A 623 0.63 1.34 -7.78
C VAL A 623 0.80 0.41 -8.99
N ALA A 624 -0.01 0.56 -10.03
CA ALA A 624 0.10 -0.20 -11.28
C ALA A 624 1.47 0.01 -11.94
N ASP A 625 1.96 -1.05 -12.56
CA ASP A 625 3.25 -1.09 -13.22
C ASP A 625 3.25 -0.21 -14.48
N PRO A 626 4.12 0.82 -14.58
CA PRO A 626 4.23 1.66 -15.75
C PRO A 626 4.57 0.92 -17.05
N GLU A 627 5.18 -0.27 -16.99
CA GLU A 627 5.54 -1.04 -18.21
C GLU A 627 4.32 -1.37 -19.07
N HIS A 628 3.14 -1.52 -18.45
CA HIS A 628 1.90 -1.88 -19.12
C HIS A 628 1.04 -0.67 -19.52
N ASP A 629 1.48 0.56 -19.21
CA ASP A 629 0.69 1.77 -19.44
C ASP A 629 0.23 1.90 -20.90
N ARG A 630 1.11 1.56 -21.86
CA ARG A 630 0.80 1.65 -23.29
C ARG A 630 -0.36 0.76 -23.69
N GLU A 631 -0.37 -0.48 -23.21
CA GLU A 631 -1.44 -1.45 -23.45
C GLU A 631 -2.74 -1.01 -22.76
N VAL A 632 -2.64 -0.60 -21.49
CA VAL A 632 -3.77 -0.08 -20.70
C VAL A 632 -4.41 1.15 -21.37
N ILE A 633 -3.62 2.09 -21.87
CA ILE A 633 -4.12 3.29 -22.57
C ILE A 633 -4.80 2.91 -23.87
N GLN A 634 -4.24 1.97 -24.64
CA GLN A 634 -4.86 1.47 -25.86
C GLN A 634 -6.22 0.82 -25.55
N GLN A 635 -6.29 0.01 -24.50
CA GLN A 635 -7.52 -0.61 -24.05
C GLN A 635 -8.54 0.41 -23.54
N ALA A 636 -8.12 1.41 -22.75
CA ALA A 636 -9.01 2.46 -22.24
C ALA A 636 -9.68 3.25 -23.37
N ARG A 637 -8.97 3.46 -24.48
CA ARG A 637 -9.52 4.10 -25.67
C ARG A 637 -10.59 3.26 -26.36
N MET A 638 -10.42 1.94 -26.38
CA MET A 638 -11.44 1.00 -26.88
C MET A 638 -12.66 0.99 -25.96
N LEU A 639 -12.45 0.90 -24.63
CA LEU A 639 -13.52 0.93 -23.63
C LEU A 639 -14.32 2.22 -23.64
N TRP A 640 -13.69 3.37 -23.90
CA TRP A 640 -14.41 4.62 -24.09
C TRP A 640 -15.49 4.49 -25.17
N SER A 641 -15.16 3.79 -26.25
CA SER A 641 -16.06 3.60 -27.39
C SER A 641 -17.17 2.57 -27.08
N GLU A 642 -16.90 1.62 -26.19
CA GLU A 642 -17.86 0.62 -25.69
C GLU A 642 -18.91 1.27 -24.76
N LEU A 643 -18.45 2.07 -23.79
CA LEU A 643 -19.31 2.55 -22.70
C LEU A 643 -19.95 3.92 -22.96
N TYR A 644 -19.35 4.77 -23.79
CA TYR A 644 -19.73 6.20 -23.88
C TYR A 644 -20.08 6.70 -25.29
N ALA A 645 -20.23 5.83 -26.30
CA ALA A 645 -20.34 6.27 -27.70
C ALA A 645 -21.77 6.58 -28.21
N SER A 646 -21.94 7.82 -28.72
CA SER A 646 -22.92 8.20 -29.76
C SER A 646 -22.31 9.20 -30.76
N SER A 647 -22.13 8.72 -32.00
CA SER A 647 -22.18 9.37 -33.33
C SER A 647 -21.17 10.43 -33.88
N ARG A 648 -20.63 10.03 -35.07
CA ARG A 648 -20.18 10.70 -36.33
C ARG A 648 -18.91 11.61 -36.39
N LYS A 649 -18.15 11.40 -37.49
CA LYS A 649 -16.77 11.86 -37.81
C LYS A 649 -16.73 13.15 -38.67
N ARG A 650 -15.72 14.02 -38.48
CA ARG A 650 -14.73 14.47 -39.51
C ARG A 650 -13.67 15.46 -38.95
N GLN A 651 -12.38 15.27 -39.26
CA GLN A 651 -11.49 15.99 -40.22
C GLN A 651 -11.17 17.48 -39.96
N ARG A 652 -10.29 17.77 -38.98
CA ARG A 652 -8.97 18.46 -39.07
C ARG A 652 -8.54 19.01 -37.69
N PRO A 653 -7.23 19.06 -37.35
CA PRO A 653 -6.76 19.35 -36.00
C PRO A 653 -6.75 20.86 -35.65
N ARG A 654 -6.90 21.17 -34.36
CA ARG A 654 -6.76 22.51 -33.76
C ARG A 654 -5.29 22.92 -33.67
N PHE A 655 -5.01 24.20 -33.88
CA PHE A 655 -3.68 24.81 -34.11
C PHE A 655 -2.81 24.94 -32.84
N ASP A 656 -3.36 24.72 -31.66
CA ASP A 656 -2.80 25.06 -30.36
C ASP A 656 -2.30 23.84 -29.55
N ARG A 657 -2.07 22.72 -30.24
CA ARG A 657 -1.51 21.49 -29.66
C ARG A 657 0.02 21.59 -29.58
N GLY A 658 0.58 21.70 -28.36
CA GLY A 658 2.02 21.48 -28.12
C GLY A 658 2.80 22.54 -27.35
N VAL A 659 2.17 23.54 -26.73
CA VAL A 659 2.94 24.55 -25.96
C VAL A 659 3.26 24.03 -24.55
N ALA A 660 4.46 23.45 -24.41
CA ALA A 660 5.03 23.09 -23.12
C ALA A 660 5.34 24.33 -22.27
N ARG A 661 5.00 24.30 -20.98
CA ARG A 661 5.48 25.29 -20.02
C ARG A 661 6.85 24.88 -19.48
N PRO A 662 7.81 25.81 -19.33
CA PRO A 662 9.14 25.49 -18.83
C PRO A 662 9.12 25.19 -17.33
N LEU A 663 9.69 24.05 -16.94
CA LEU A 663 10.02 23.73 -15.54
C LEU A 663 11.21 24.58 -15.09
N LYS A 664 11.05 25.27 -13.94
CA LYS A 664 12.15 25.95 -13.23
C LYS A 664 13.18 24.91 -12.78
N LYS A 665 14.38 24.98 -13.36
CA LYS A 665 15.61 24.34 -12.84
C LYS A 665 16.04 25.08 -11.57
N LEU A 666 16.17 24.35 -10.46
CA LEU A 666 16.92 24.78 -9.29
C LEU A 666 18.37 24.29 -9.46
N CYS A 667 19.30 25.24 -9.51
CA CYS A 667 20.73 24.99 -9.55
C CYS A 667 21.19 24.39 -8.22
N ARG A 668 22.00 23.32 -8.28
CA ARG A 668 22.83 22.85 -7.16
C ARG A 668 24.22 23.44 -7.33
N ALA A 669 24.77 23.99 -6.25
CA ALA A 669 26.17 24.35 -6.14
C ALA A 669 27.00 23.10 -5.79
N GLU A 670 28.15 22.97 -6.42
CA GLU A 670 29.24 22.05 -6.08
C GLU A 670 30.14 22.67 -4.99
N ASP A 671 31.05 21.84 -4.49
CA ASP A 671 32.20 22.11 -3.61
C ASP A 671 32.00 21.94 -2.09
N VAL A 672 32.00 20.67 -1.65
CA VAL A 672 32.55 20.28 -0.35
C VAL A 672 33.35 18.98 -0.55
N GLU A 673 34.63 19.00 -0.18
CA GLU A 673 35.54 17.84 -0.20
C GLU A 673 34.91 16.62 0.50
N GLU A 674 34.83 15.51 -0.23
CA GLU A 674 34.19 14.27 0.20
C GLU A 674 34.99 13.58 1.31
N LYS A 675 34.47 13.68 2.55
CA LYS A 675 34.73 12.66 3.57
C LYS A 675 34.01 11.37 3.15
N PRO A 676 34.63 10.18 3.33
CA PRO A 676 34.05 8.92 2.88
C PRO A 676 32.66 8.72 3.50
N THR A 677 31.69 8.41 2.65
CA THR A 677 30.28 8.31 3.09
C THR A 677 30.03 7.03 3.88
N GLU A 678 29.05 7.03 4.79
CA GLU A 678 28.58 5.83 5.53
C GLU A 678 28.30 4.64 4.58
N THR A 679 27.91 4.94 3.34
CA THR A 679 27.66 3.95 2.28
C THR A 679 28.94 3.31 1.75
N GLU A 680 30.04 4.06 1.63
CA GLU A 680 31.34 3.54 1.18
C GLU A 680 32.03 2.74 2.28
N PHE A 681 31.92 3.14 3.54
CA PHE A 681 32.36 2.34 4.69
C PHE A 681 31.66 0.97 4.69
N ARG A 682 30.33 0.94 4.50
CA ARG A 682 29.56 -0.31 4.38
C ARG A 682 29.98 -1.17 3.19
N LYS A 683 30.41 -0.58 2.07
CA LYS A 683 30.85 -1.33 0.88
C LYS A 683 32.22 -1.97 1.09
N ARG A 684 33.19 -1.27 1.71
CA ARG A 684 34.55 -1.80 1.98
C ARG A 684 34.53 -2.98 2.94
N ARG A 685 33.83 -2.84 4.08
CA ARG A 685 33.59 -3.95 5.02
C ARG A 685 33.03 -5.21 4.36
N ARG A 686 32.18 -5.07 3.34
CA ARG A 686 31.55 -6.21 2.66
C ARG A 686 32.47 -6.91 1.67
N ALA A 687 33.49 -6.22 1.16
CA ALA A 687 34.44 -6.74 0.19
C ALA A 687 35.63 -7.48 0.85
N ASP A 688 36.09 -7.01 2.02
CA ASP A 688 37.26 -7.61 2.70
C ASP A 688 36.96 -8.98 3.35
N LYS A 689 35.68 -9.32 3.56
CA LYS A 689 35.27 -10.58 4.21
C LYS A 689 35.45 -11.84 3.37
N ASP A 690 35.68 -11.72 2.06
CA ASP A 690 35.88 -12.89 1.20
C ASP A 690 37.37 -13.33 1.13
N ALA A 691 38.29 -12.66 1.85
CA ALA A 691 39.74 -12.83 1.67
C ALA A 691 40.60 -13.19 2.92
N GLU A 692 40.08 -13.12 4.15
CA GLU A 692 40.92 -13.30 5.36
C GLU A 692 40.74 -14.67 6.05
N GLN A 693 41.87 -15.29 6.41
CA GLN A 693 41.96 -16.45 7.31
C GLN A 693 42.32 -16.01 8.73
N ALA A 694 41.83 -16.72 9.74
CA ALA A 694 42.03 -16.39 11.15
C ALA A 694 43.52 -16.50 11.59
N PRO A 695 44.04 -15.57 12.41
CA PRO A 695 45.36 -15.71 13.04
C PRO A 695 45.36 -16.77 14.17
N GLU A 696 46.45 -17.55 14.27
CA GLU A 696 46.61 -18.71 15.18
C GLU A 696 46.90 -18.39 16.68
N ASP A 697 46.84 -17.13 17.12
CA ASP A 697 47.30 -16.79 18.48
C ASP A 697 46.29 -17.17 19.59
N SER A 698 46.68 -18.18 20.39
CA SER A 698 46.12 -18.68 21.67
C SER A 698 44.83 -18.00 22.19
N ILE A 699 43.72 -18.36 21.57
CA ILE A 699 42.37 -17.95 21.97
C ILE A 699 41.92 -18.80 23.17
N VAL A 700 41.52 -18.15 24.27
CA VAL A 700 40.80 -18.83 25.36
C VAL A 700 39.35 -18.99 24.87
N PRO A 701 38.77 -20.21 24.86
CA PRO A 701 37.40 -20.40 24.45
C PRO A 701 36.46 -19.62 25.38
N ALA A 702 35.71 -18.67 24.84
CA ALA A 702 34.60 -18.06 25.57
C ALA A 702 33.45 -19.06 25.61
N ASP A 703 32.82 -19.24 26.78
CA ASP A 703 31.72 -20.18 26.98
C ASP A 703 30.39 -19.41 27.11
N PRO A 704 29.40 -19.62 26.22
CA PRO A 704 28.11 -18.96 26.33
C PRO A 704 27.39 -19.24 27.66
N ALA A 705 27.74 -20.32 28.38
CA ALA A 705 27.13 -20.68 29.66
C ALA A 705 27.26 -19.58 30.73
N ASN A 706 28.31 -18.76 30.68
CA ASN A 706 28.54 -17.69 31.64
C ASN A 706 27.59 -16.49 31.47
N ALA A 707 27.05 -16.29 30.26
CA ALA A 707 26.07 -15.24 29.94
C ALA A 707 24.64 -15.78 29.77
N TRP A 708 24.47 -17.10 29.72
CA TRP A 708 23.18 -17.75 29.54
C TRP A 708 22.31 -17.63 30.79
N THR A 709 21.00 -17.45 30.60
CA THR A 709 20.05 -17.26 31.71
C THR A 709 18.72 -17.96 31.41
N SER A 710 17.88 -18.11 32.43
CA SER A 710 16.53 -18.71 32.29
C SER A 710 15.62 -17.98 31.30
N LYS A 711 15.91 -16.71 30.96
CA LYS A 711 15.20 -16.00 29.88
C LYS A 711 15.58 -16.54 28.50
N HIS A 712 16.85 -16.88 28.29
CA HIS A 712 17.31 -17.51 27.06
C HIS A 712 16.68 -18.90 26.90
N ASP A 713 16.57 -19.69 27.98
CA ASP A 713 15.88 -21.00 27.93
C ASP A 713 14.41 -20.88 27.50
N LYS A 714 13.70 -19.87 28.00
CA LYS A 714 12.31 -19.59 27.60
C LYS A 714 12.21 -19.22 26.14
N GLU A 715 13.13 -18.42 25.63
CA GLU A 715 13.17 -18.02 24.22
C GLU A 715 13.49 -19.21 23.31
N VAL A 716 14.42 -20.08 23.69
CA VAL A 716 14.72 -21.33 22.98
C VAL A 716 13.49 -22.24 22.97
N ALA A 717 12.81 -22.42 24.11
CA ALA A 717 11.60 -23.22 24.18
C ALA A 717 10.49 -22.67 23.28
N PHE A 718 10.29 -21.35 23.26
CA PHE A 718 9.34 -20.68 22.39
C PHE A 718 9.65 -20.91 20.89
N ASN A 719 10.92 -20.74 20.48
CA ASN A 719 11.32 -20.95 19.08
C ASN A 719 11.21 -22.43 18.68
N LYS A 720 11.47 -23.37 19.59
CA LYS A 720 11.24 -24.80 19.35
C LYS A 720 9.76 -25.14 19.19
N GLU A 721 8.88 -24.58 20.02
CA GLU A 721 7.42 -24.74 19.87
C GLU A 721 6.93 -24.15 18.55
N LYS A 722 7.46 -22.99 18.15
CA LYS A 722 7.18 -22.35 16.86
C LYS A 722 7.63 -23.23 15.69
N GLY A 723 8.84 -23.78 15.75
CA GLY A 723 9.35 -24.73 14.74
C GLY A 723 8.49 -25.99 14.63
N LEU A 724 7.99 -26.52 15.75
CA LEU A 724 7.05 -27.65 15.76
C LEU A 724 5.71 -27.29 15.12
N SER A 725 5.14 -26.12 15.41
CA SER A 725 3.91 -25.65 14.75
C SER A 725 4.06 -25.62 13.23
N ARG A 726 5.20 -25.12 12.74
CA ARG A 726 5.49 -25.09 11.30
C ARG A 726 5.74 -26.46 10.70
N LEU A 727 6.32 -27.38 11.45
CA LEU A 727 6.44 -28.77 11.03
C LEU A 727 5.06 -29.40 10.83
N PHE A 728 4.10 -29.10 11.71
CA PHE A 728 2.72 -29.56 11.55
C PHE A 728 2.04 -28.91 10.34
N ASP A 729 2.25 -27.63 10.08
CA ASP A 729 1.77 -26.99 8.85
C ASP A 729 2.43 -27.57 7.58
N ALA A 730 3.71 -27.91 7.64
CA ALA A 730 4.44 -28.58 6.56
C ALA A 730 3.91 -30.00 6.30
N LEU A 731 3.52 -30.72 7.36
CA LEU A 731 2.84 -32.02 7.27
C LEU A 731 1.46 -31.87 6.63
N ARG A 732 0.67 -30.86 7.05
CA ARG A 732 -0.67 -30.59 6.51
C ARG A 732 -0.64 -30.17 5.03
N SER A 733 0.42 -29.49 4.60
CA SER A 733 0.66 -29.09 3.20
C SER A 733 1.37 -30.17 2.37
N ASN A 734 1.57 -31.37 2.92
CA ASN A 734 2.23 -32.50 2.26
C ASN A 734 3.68 -32.23 1.81
N THR A 735 4.30 -31.21 2.39
CA THR A 735 5.72 -30.87 2.16
C THR A 735 6.64 -31.79 2.95
N VAL A 736 6.23 -32.17 4.15
CA VAL A 736 6.83 -33.25 4.95
C VAL A 736 5.88 -34.43 4.91
N ARG A 737 6.39 -35.62 4.61
CA ARG A 737 5.58 -36.84 4.56
C ARG A 737 5.40 -37.43 5.95
N VAL A 738 4.27 -38.10 6.18
CA VAL A 738 4.00 -38.85 7.43
C VAL A 738 5.13 -39.85 7.73
N SER A 739 5.71 -40.46 6.69
CA SER A 739 6.83 -41.41 6.82
C SER A 739 8.14 -40.79 7.29
N GLU A 740 8.31 -39.46 7.18
CA GLU A 740 9.49 -38.74 7.66
C GLU A 740 9.44 -38.49 9.18
N LEU A 741 8.28 -38.68 9.81
CA LEU A 741 8.05 -38.32 11.20
C LEU A 741 7.93 -39.55 12.11
N PRO A 742 8.53 -39.51 13.33
CA PRO A 742 8.27 -40.50 14.35
C PRO A 742 6.83 -40.42 14.85
N GLU A 743 6.30 -41.54 15.33
CA GLU A 743 4.91 -41.68 15.79
C GLU A 743 4.52 -40.66 16.87
N SER A 744 5.44 -40.35 17.79
CA SER A 744 5.22 -39.36 18.85
C SER A 744 4.95 -37.94 18.31
N LEU A 745 5.59 -37.54 17.21
CA LEU A 745 5.35 -36.23 16.60
C LEU A 745 4.02 -36.21 15.83
N LEU A 746 3.58 -37.36 15.30
CA LEU A 746 2.28 -37.48 14.64
C LEU A 746 1.12 -37.32 15.64
N GLU A 747 1.24 -37.92 16.83
CA GLU A 747 0.25 -37.72 17.91
C GLU A 747 0.17 -36.24 18.33
N MET A 748 1.31 -35.56 18.45
CA MET A 748 1.36 -34.13 18.74
C MET A 748 0.72 -33.29 17.62
N ALA A 749 0.92 -33.65 16.36
CA ALA A 749 0.33 -32.98 15.21
C ALA A 749 -1.20 -33.10 15.22
N ILE A 750 -1.75 -34.29 15.49
CA ILE A 750 -3.20 -34.52 15.60
C ILE A 750 -3.78 -33.63 16.71
N ALA A 751 -3.18 -33.64 17.89
CA ALA A 751 -3.64 -32.80 19.00
C ALA A 751 -3.56 -31.30 18.68
N HIS A 752 -2.55 -30.88 17.90
CA HIS A 752 -2.42 -29.52 17.41
C HIS A 752 -3.55 -29.12 16.45
N PHE A 753 -3.87 -29.95 15.45
CA PHE A 753 -4.97 -29.67 14.52
C PHE A 753 -6.34 -29.63 15.23
N ASP A 754 -6.59 -30.55 16.16
CA ASP A 754 -7.80 -30.53 17.00
C ASP A 754 -7.94 -29.22 17.79
N LYS A 755 -6.81 -28.71 18.33
CA LYS A 755 -6.77 -27.45 19.06
C LYS A 755 -7.07 -26.27 18.13
N ILE A 756 -6.52 -26.24 16.92
CA ILE A 756 -6.82 -25.21 15.92
C ILE A 756 -8.31 -25.21 15.58
N GLU A 757 -8.89 -26.38 15.29
CA GLU A 757 -10.30 -26.49 14.92
C GLU A 757 -11.21 -26.02 16.07
N LYS A 758 -10.94 -26.44 17.31
CA LYS A 758 -11.69 -25.98 18.50
C LYS A 758 -11.60 -24.46 18.67
N ASN A 759 -10.43 -23.88 18.48
CA ASN A 759 -10.23 -22.43 18.58
C ASN A 759 -11.00 -21.67 17.49
N MET A 760 -11.00 -22.19 16.25
CA MET A 760 -11.78 -21.63 15.14
C MET A 760 -13.27 -21.64 15.46
N GLN A 761 -13.82 -22.78 15.88
CA GLN A 761 -15.23 -22.90 16.27
C GLN A 761 -15.59 -21.99 17.46
N ALA A 762 -14.70 -21.84 18.45
CA ALA A 762 -14.92 -20.95 19.58
C ALA A 762 -15.00 -19.48 19.16
N ARG A 763 -14.14 -19.06 18.21
CA ARG A 763 -14.17 -17.70 17.63
C ARG A 763 -15.46 -17.46 16.87
N GLU A 764 -15.86 -18.38 16.00
CA GLU A 764 -17.13 -18.31 15.26
C GLU A 764 -18.34 -18.18 16.21
N ARG A 765 -18.35 -18.95 17.31
CA ARG A 765 -19.40 -18.88 18.33
C ARG A 765 -19.40 -17.54 19.07
N ALA A 766 -18.23 -17.02 19.41
CA ALA A 766 -18.09 -15.73 20.08
C ALA A 766 -18.54 -14.57 19.17
N GLU A 767 -18.16 -14.58 17.90
CA GLU A 767 -18.62 -13.61 16.89
C GLU A 767 -20.12 -13.71 16.65
N SER A 768 -20.66 -14.92 16.56
CA SER A 768 -22.11 -15.16 16.45
C SER A 768 -22.86 -14.66 17.70
N ALA A 769 -22.30 -14.87 18.89
CA ALA A 769 -22.87 -14.39 20.14
C ALA A 769 -22.83 -12.85 20.22
N ARG A 770 -21.72 -12.24 19.81
CA ARG A 770 -21.57 -10.78 19.71
C ARG A 770 -22.55 -10.19 18.69
N SER A 771 -22.69 -10.81 17.52
CA SER A 771 -23.65 -10.40 16.49
C SER A 771 -25.09 -10.50 17.00
N ARG A 772 -25.45 -11.57 17.72
CA ARG A 772 -26.75 -11.70 18.39
C ARG A 772 -26.96 -10.67 19.50
N ALA A 773 -25.92 -10.34 20.27
CA ALA A 773 -25.98 -9.32 21.31
C ALA A 773 -26.18 -7.92 20.70
N VAL A 774 -25.43 -7.59 19.65
CA VAL A 774 -25.60 -6.34 18.88
C VAL A 774 -26.99 -6.28 18.27
N ALA A 775 -27.49 -7.34 17.63
CA ALA A 775 -28.84 -7.39 17.08
C ALA A 775 -29.95 -7.29 18.13
N ARG A 776 -29.69 -7.68 19.39
CA ARG A 776 -30.64 -7.51 20.51
C ARG A 776 -30.63 -6.10 21.11
N ILE A 777 -29.51 -5.38 20.99
CA ILE A 777 -29.30 -4.08 21.63
C ILE A 777 -29.51 -2.93 20.63
N CYS A 778 -29.26 -3.13 19.34
CA CYS A 778 -29.49 -2.15 18.30
C CYS A 778 -30.96 -2.15 17.86
N PRO A 779 -31.61 -0.98 17.76
CA PRO A 779 -32.98 -0.88 17.30
C PRO A 779 -33.05 -1.25 15.82
N SER A 780 -34.11 -1.95 15.42
CA SER A 780 -34.38 -2.17 13.99
C SER A 780 -34.78 -0.86 13.32
N GLU A 781 -34.68 -0.78 11.99
CA GLU A 781 -35.07 0.43 11.25
C GLU A 781 -36.54 0.81 11.49
N ALA A 782 -37.42 -0.21 11.61
CA ALA A 782 -38.82 -0.03 12.02
C ALA A 782 -38.99 0.47 13.47
N SER A 783 -38.02 0.21 14.34
CA SER A 783 -38.04 0.71 15.74
C SER A 783 -37.61 2.17 15.85
N LEU A 784 -37.03 2.72 14.79
CA LEU A 784 -36.57 4.10 14.74
C LEU A 784 -37.54 5.03 14.02
N GLU A 785 -38.50 4.51 13.26
CA GLU A 785 -39.44 5.31 12.46
C GLU A 785 -40.34 6.19 13.35
N GLY A 786 -40.63 7.43 12.93
CA GLY A 786 -41.56 8.30 13.65
C GLY A 786 -41.06 8.91 14.98
N LEU A 787 -39.77 8.75 15.31
CA LEU A 787 -39.22 9.21 16.59
C LEU A 787 -38.84 10.70 16.58
N SER A 788 -38.90 11.33 17.77
CA SER A 788 -38.37 12.69 17.95
C SER A 788 -36.85 12.70 17.86
N VAL A 789 -36.30 13.54 17.00
CA VAL A 789 -34.86 13.65 16.76
C VAL A 789 -34.33 15.03 17.14
N TRP A 790 -33.21 15.06 17.85
CA TRP A 790 -32.46 16.28 18.10
C TRP A 790 -31.14 16.25 17.35
N VAL A 791 -30.85 17.34 16.66
CA VAL A 791 -29.67 17.50 15.81
C VAL A 791 -29.06 18.87 16.10
N PRO A 792 -27.78 18.96 16.48
CA PRO A 792 -27.08 20.23 16.56
C PRO A 792 -27.14 20.97 15.22
N ASP A 793 -27.37 22.29 15.25
CA ASP A 793 -27.47 23.12 14.03
C ASP A 793 -26.21 23.00 13.14
N GLU A 794 -25.05 22.83 13.76
CA GLU A 794 -23.76 22.63 13.09
C GLU A 794 -23.63 21.31 12.31
N LEU A 795 -24.54 20.36 12.51
CA LEU A 795 -24.59 19.08 11.81
C LEU A 795 -25.68 19.00 10.74
N ARG A 796 -26.56 20.02 10.67
CA ARG A 796 -27.63 20.08 9.66
C ARG A 796 -27.04 20.19 8.25
N SER A 797 -27.58 19.38 7.34
CA SER A 797 -27.21 19.38 5.93
C SER A 797 -28.38 18.83 5.12
N VAL A 798 -28.48 19.22 3.84
CA VAL A 798 -29.57 18.78 2.96
C VAL A 798 -29.71 17.25 2.96
N LEU A 799 -28.60 16.51 2.89
CA LEU A 799 -28.62 15.04 2.91
C LEU A 799 -29.13 14.47 4.24
N LEU A 800 -28.81 15.13 5.36
CA LEU A 800 -29.26 14.71 6.68
C LEU A 800 -30.75 15.06 6.87
N ASP A 801 -31.19 16.22 6.40
CA ASP A 801 -32.59 16.64 6.44
C ASP A 801 -33.46 15.71 5.58
N ASP A 802 -33.02 15.37 4.36
CA ASP A 802 -33.68 14.38 3.49
C ASP A 802 -33.73 12.99 4.15
N ALA A 803 -32.73 12.63 4.94
CA ALA A 803 -32.69 11.35 5.65
C ALA A 803 -33.60 11.33 6.89
N ILE A 804 -33.71 12.45 7.60
CA ILE A 804 -34.65 12.68 8.72
C ILE A 804 -36.09 12.58 8.19
N GLU A 805 -36.39 13.24 7.06
CA GLU A 805 -37.71 13.22 6.43
C GLU A 805 -38.09 11.82 5.93
N ARG A 806 -37.15 11.11 5.26
CA ARG A 806 -37.37 9.72 4.81
C ARG A 806 -37.68 8.75 5.95
N ARG A 807 -37.21 9.02 7.17
CA ARG A 807 -37.44 8.20 8.37
C ARG A 807 -38.63 8.67 9.21
N GLY A 808 -39.32 9.73 8.78
CA GLY A 808 -40.44 10.32 9.49
C GLY A 808 -40.07 10.88 10.88
N TRP A 809 -38.83 11.32 11.08
CA TRP A 809 -38.38 11.82 12.38
C TRP A 809 -38.84 13.25 12.64
N ASP A 810 -39.44 13.48 13.81
CA ASP A 810 -39.89 14.81 14.23
C ASP A 810 -38.74 15.58 14.87
N VAL A 811 -38.24 16.61 14.18
CA VAL A 811 -37.14 17.44 14.68
C VAL A 811 -37.59 18.24 15.91
N THR A 812 -36.96 18.00 17.06
CA THR A 812 -37.14 18.78 18.29
C THR A 812 -35.94 19.69 18.56
N GLN A 813 -36.18 20.87 19.11
CA GLN A 813 -35.13 21.77 19.60
C GLN A 813 -34.72 21.45 21.04
N GLU A 814 -35.55 20.67 21.76
CA GLU A 814 -35.33 20.32 23.16
C GLU A 814 -34.60 18.99 23.27
N LEU A 815 -33.33 19.05 23.67
CA LEU A 815 -32.46 17.89 23.84
C LEU A 815 -33.07 16.80 24.76
N HIS A 816 -33.82 17.23 25.78
CA HIS A 816 -34.40 16.35 26.79
C HIS A 816 -35.74 15.71 26.38
N THR A 817 -36.26 15.99 25.18
CA THR A 817 -37.48 15.32 24.65
C THR A 817 -37.17 14.42 23.45
N ALA A 818 -35.92 14.41 23.02
CA ALA A 818 -35.45 13.63 21.88
C ALA A 818 -35.36 12.14 22.22
N LYS A 819 -35.86 11.30 21.32
CA LYS A 819 -35.70 9.84 21.32
C LYS A 819 -34.55 9.38 20.43
N VAL A 820 -34.05 10.26 19.57
CA VAL A 820 -32.84 10.09 18.77
C VAL A 820 -31.97 11.34 18.86
N LEU A 821 -30.68 11.17 19.11
CA LEU A 821 -29.69 12.23 19.25
C LEU A 821 -28.65 12.06 18.14
N ILE A 822 -28.58 13.02 17.22
CA ILE A 822 -27.56 12.98 16.14
C ILE A 822 -26.33 13.76 16.57
N LEU A 823 -25.20 13.09 16.80
CA LEU A 823 -23.97 13.70 17.29
C LEU A 823 -22.77 13.37 16.40
N ARG A 824 -21.76 14.26 16.38
CA ARG A 824 -20.56 14.08 15.55
C ARG A 824 -19.62 12.99 16.09
N ASP A 825 -19.53 12.88 17.42
CA ASP A 825 -18.61 11.98 18.11
C ASP A 825 -19.35 11.22 19.22
N LEU A 826 -19.56 9.91 19.03
CA LEU A 826 -20.24 9.02 20.00
C LEU A 826 -19.39 8.60 21.22
N ALA A 827 -18.09 8.88 21.24
CA ALA A 827 -17.19 8.42 22.31
C ALA A 827 -16.78 9.58 23.24
N ASN A 828 -16.93 10.83 22.77
CA ASN A 828 -16.83 12.02 23.59
C ASN A 828 -18.20 12.68 23.73
N LEU A 829 -19.15 11.93 24.29
CA LEU A 829 -20.42 12.50 24.74
C LEU A 829 -20.11 13.46 25.90
N CYS A 830 -20.44 14.73 25.76
CA CYS A 830 -20.42 15.62 26.92
C CYS A 830 -21.50 15.16 27.92
N ASP A 831 -21.28 15.48 29.20
CA ASP A 831 -22.14 15.03 30.30
C ASP A 831 -23.62 15.38 30.04
N LEU A 832 -23.89 16.53 29.43
CA LEU A 832 -25.25 16.96 29.07
C LEU A 832 -25.93 16.00 28.08
N HIS A 833 -25.24 15.59 27.01
CA HIS A 833 -25.80 14.66 26.02
C HIS A 833 -25.93 13.24 26.58
N ALA A 834 -24.98 12.81 27.41
CA ALA A 834 -25.04 11.50 28.07
C ALA A 834 -26.23 11.42 29.04
N VAL A 835 -26.44 12.46 29.85
CA VAL A 835 -27.58 12.55 30.77
C VAL A 835 -28.91 12.63 30.01
N ALA A 836 -29.01 13.44 28.96
CA ALA A 836 -30.22 13.53 28.15
C ALA A 836 -30.56 12.21 27.44
N ALA A 837 -29.55 11.49 26.93
CA ALA A 837 -29.74 10.17 26.34
C ALA A 837 -30.21 9.14 27.37
N ALA A 838 -29.60 9.13 28.55
CA ALA A 838 -29.94 8.22 29.64
C ALA A 838 -31.34 8.45 30.20
N LEU A 839 -31.74 9.71 30.40
CA LEU A 839 -33.06 10.08 30.95
C LEU A 839 -34.21 9.68 30.02
N ASN A 840 -34.00 9.77 28.70
CA ASN A 840 -35.06 9.54 27.72
C ASN A 840 -35.04 8.15 27.09
N GLY A 841 -34.01 7.34 27.40
CA GLY A 841 -33.70 6.12 26.67
C GLY A 841 -33.47 6.40 25.18
N ALA A 842 -32.83 7.53 24.87
CA ALA A 842 -32.67 8.00 23.50
C ALA A 842 -31.51 7.29 22.80
N TRP A 843 -31.69 7.00 21.51
CA TRP A 843 -30.65 6.44 20.66
C TRP A 843 -29.67 7.52 20.22
N VAL A 844 -28.38 7.30 20.43
CA VAL A 844 -27.35 8.23 19.94
C VAL A 844 -26.77 7.70 18.63
N VAL A 845 -26.89 8.48 17.56
CA VAL A 845 -26.46 8.11 16.21
C VAL A 845 -25.58 9.22 15.63
N THR A 846 -24.81 8.91 14.57
CA THR A 846 -24.04 9.93 13.84
C THR A 846 -24.77 10.34 12.55
N PRO A 847 -24.51 11.53 11.98
CA PRO A 847 -25.08 11.93 10.69
C PRO A 847 -24.87 10.88 9.59
N HIS A 848 -23.73 10.19 9.58
CA HIS A 848 -23.41 9.13 8.62
C HIS A 848 -24.20 7.83 8.80
N MET A 849 -24.74 7.57 9.99
CA MET A 849 -25.64 6.43 10.23
C MET A 849 -27.08 6.76 9.83
N THR A 850 -27.37 8.05 9.65
CA THR A 850 -28.68 8.56 9.28
C THR A 850 -28.83 8.71 7.77
N ILE A 851 -27.83 9.30 7.10
CA ILE A 851 -27.73 9.46 5.64
C ILE A 851 -27.50 8.12 4.98
#